data_AF-A0A284QML5-F1
#
_entry.id   AF-A0A284QML5-F1
#
_cell.length_a   1.000
_cell.length_b   1.000
_cell.length_c   1.000
_cell.angle_alpha   90.00
_cell.angle_beta   90.00
_cell.angle_gamma   90.00
#
_symmetry.space_group_name_H-M   'P 1'
#
loop_
_entity.id
_entity.type
_entity.pdbx_description
1 polymer ?
#
loop_
_entity_poly.entity_id
_entity_poly.type
_entity_poly.pdbx_seq_one_letter_code
_entity_poly.pdbx_strand_id
1 'polypeptide(L)'
;MLLPFSDFCFLISSALYVAAVAPAGPWDAFNYAPSSKTVFPVEVISSIGDVGVTVEDATNSMTLVNQGSYVTLDFLKEVGGLLSFTVDAASENTSLALSFSESPLFISPHQSDDACHSNPFMNGDGAQILSLPTPSGKVTQTLAQQRGGFRYLAISTTTDDPVSISDVLVNITFMPHWNDLRAYSGYFFAEDPVFGDPDFLTKLWYSGAYTVQTNTIDPNQARSCVGTSGWDNNANAGPVSGPVLVDGAKRDRTVWPGDMGISTHTQLVSTNDLLATKNSLIVMFSTQDPSTGSLQYSGPPINAHGSDTYISWSLIGAHSHFLYTGDLEFIRTIWTNYTYALDFLQSQVDATGLMNVPAAFANDWGRDGGQGHNSAANALLYRSLITAADLASQLGESSLSTAYLANASSVKSAFNEILWDSSAAMFRDNENTSLHPQDGNSLAVLYNVTANASQNVAISEGLTSFWTPIGPVSPELSDTIIPFVGGFEVQAHFVAGQGERALDLLRQEWGYMLYTNISVQSTLLEGYTANGSLGYRSAAGYNFDHAYTSHAHGWSTGPTSALTFFVLGLTLTGPQGSSWSVAPVLSGLQSAEGGFETSLGWFGVKWNVSSTNDFTLVIEAPLGTVGTVRLPLSTDFTVDGESVSSASISDGRPPFRLPGGIHTLIQSL
;
A
#
# COMPACT_ATOMS: atom_id res chain seq x y z
N MET A 1 -66.90 -9.30 -15.94
CA MET A 1 -66.23 -9.07 -17.22
C MET A 1 -65.20 -7.99 -16.96
N LEU A 2 -63.96 -8.41 -16.70
CA LEU A 2 -62.84 -7.59 -16.21
C LEU A 2 -62.10 -6.99 -17.41
N LEU A 3 -61.78 -5.70 -17.32
CA LEU A 3 -60.88 -4.99 -18.25
C LEU A 3 -59.41 -5.24 -17.84
N PRO A 4 -58.46 -5.37 -18.78
CA PRO A 4 -57.10 -5.76 -18.46
C PRO A 4 -56.23 -4.57 -18.03
N PHE A 5 -55.30 -4.88 -17.12
CA PHE A 5 -54.21 -4.05 -16.63
C PHE A 5 -53.22 -3.69 -17.76
N SER A 6 -52.67 -2.47 -17.73
CA SER A 6 -51.51 -2.10 -18.56
C SER A 6 -50.22 -2.41 -17.82
N ASP A 7 -49.37 -3.23 -18.43
CA ASP A 7 -48.05 -3.58 -17.93
C ASP A 7 -47.08 -2.39 -18.00
N PHE A 8 -46.54 -2.02 -16.84
CA PHE A 8 -45.42 -1.10 -16.70
C PHE A 8 -44.13 -1.93 -16.81
N CYS A 9 -43.49 -1.92 -17.99
CA CYS A 9 -42.18 -2.57 -18.16
C CYS A 9 -41.09 -1.71 -17.52
N PHE A 10 -40.57 -2.14 -16.36
CA PHE A 10 -39.30 -1.68 -15.83
C PHE A 10 -38.17 -2.20 -16.74
N LEU A 11 -37.58 -1.31 -17.53
CA LEU A 11 -36.29 -1.55 -18.19
C LEU A 11 -35.18 -1.48 -17.14
N ILE A 12 -34.79 -2.65 -16.62
CA ILE A 12 -33.54 -2.80 -15.87
C ILE A 12 -32.42 -2.75 -16.91
N SER A 13 -31.83 -1.58 -17.08
CA SER A 13 -30.55 -1.42 -17.78
C SER A 13 -29.46 -2.04 -16.91
N SER A 14 -29.21 -3.33 -17.10
CA SER A 14 -27.99 -3.98 -16.63
C SER A 14 -26.86 -3.47 -17.53
N ALA A 15 -26.23 -2.37 -17.13
CA ALA A 15 -24.94 -1.99 -17.70
C ALA A 15 -23.95 -3.10 -17.32
N LEU A 16 -23.60 -3.94 -18.30
CA LEU A 16 -22.45 -4.81 -18.22
C LEU A 16 -21.24 -3.88 -18.05
N TYR A 17 -20.78 -3.71 -16.81
CA TYR A 17 -19.43 -3.21 -16.53
C TYR A 17 -18.47 -4.26 -17.10
N VAL A 18 -18.01 -4.05 -18.33
CA VAL A 18 -16.79 -4.69 -18.80
C VAL A 18 -15.68 -3.94 -18.07
N ALA A 19 -15.14 -4.52 -17.00
CA ALA A 19 -13.89 -4.01 -16.43
C ALA A 19 -12.85 -4.08 -17.55
N ALA A 20 -12.35 -2.93 -18.01
CA ALA A 20 -11.31 -2.92 -19.03
C ALA A 20 -9.97 -3.13 -18.33
N VAL A 21 -9.20 -4.08 -18.84
CA VAL A 21 -7.82 -4.31 -18.42
C VAL A 21 -6.97 -3.21 -19.05
N ALA A 22 -5.89 -2.82 -18.37
CA ALA A 22 -4.84 -1.98 -18.93
C ALA A 22 -4.46 -2.46 -20.35
N PRO A 23 -4.12 -1.55 -21.28
CA PRO A 23 -3.65 -1.93 -22.60
C PRO A 23 -2.48 -2.92 -22.49
N ALA A 24 -2.45 -3.93 -23.38
CA ALA A 24 -1.34 -4.88 -23.43
C ALA A 24 -0.06 -4.18 -23.94
N GLY A 25 1.10 -4.55 -23.39
CA GLY A 25 2.36 -3.92 -23.74
C GLY A 25 3.58 -4.61 -23.12
N PRO A 26 4.80 -4.06 -23.34
CA PRO A 26 6.02 -4.63 -22.75
C PRO A 26 5.98 -4.66 -21.23
N TRP A 27 5.21 -3.78 -20.59
CA TRP A 27 5.03 -3.74 -19.14
C TRP A 27 4.38 -5.00 -18.55
N ASP A 28 3.65 -5.79 -19.35
CA ASP A 28 3.01 -7.04 -18.90
C ASP A 28 4.01 -8.10 -18.40
N ALA A 29 5.28 -7.97 -18.79
CA ALA A 29 6.37 -8.81 -18.34
C ALA A 29 6.73 -8.59 -16.85
N PHE A 30 6.42 -7.42 -16.29
CA PHE A 30 6.75 -7.07 -14.90
C PHE A 30 5.62 -7.40 -13.91
N ASN A 31 4.47 -7.87 -14.38
CA ASN A 31 3.36 -8.24 -13.50
C ASN A 31 3.67 -9.51 -12.70
N TYR A 32 3.96 -9.37 -11.41
CA TYR A 32 4.23 -10.48 -10.51
C TYR A 32 3.00 -11.38 -10.23
N ALA A 33 1.79 -10.88 -10.48
CA ALA A 33 0.56 -11.63 -10.27
C ALA A 33 0.57 -12.95 -11.06
N PRO A 34 0.29 -14.10 -10.42
CA PRO A 34 0.19 -15.37 -11.11
C PRO A 34 -0.94 -15.39 -12.15
N SER A 35 -0.72 -16.08 -13.28
CA SER A 35 -1.76 -16.26 -14.32
C SER A 35 -2.88 -17.21 -13.91
N SER A 36 -2.72 -17.90 -12.78
CA SER A 36 -3.67 -18.86 -12.22
C SER A 36 -3.72 -18.71 -10.70
N LYS A 37 -4.89 -18.95 -10.11
CA LYS A 37 -5.06 -19.09 -8.66
C LYS A 37 -4.40 -20.35 -8.10
N THR A 38 -3.99 -21.29 -8.95
CA THR A 38 -3.23 -22.46 -8.55
C THR A 38 -1.79 -22.28 -9.00
N VAL A 39 -0.86 -22.26 -8.04
CA VAL A 39 0.57 -22.10 -8.27
C VAL A 39 1.34 -23.30 -7.74
N PHE A 40 2.48 -23.57 -8.36
CA PHE A 40 3.35 -24.71 -8.08
C PHE A 40 4.72 -24.18 -7.65
N PRO A 41 5.46 -24.93 -6.82
CA PRO A 41 6.87 -24.63 -6.56
C PRO A 41 7.65 -24.69 -7.88
N VAL A 42 8.61 -23.79 -8.05
CA VAL A 42 9.39 -23.68 -9.30
C VAL A 42 10.71 -24.43 -9.20
N GLU A 43 11.33 -24.42 -8.01
CA GLU A 43 12.61 -25.09 -7.81
C GLU A 43 12.80 -25.65 -6.39
N VAL A 44 13.82 -26.50 -6.26
CA VAL A 44 14.31 -27.03 -4.99
C VAL A 44 15.59 -26.30 -4.62
N ILE A 45 15.59 -25.59 -3.48
CA ILE A 45 16.77 -24.84 -3.03
C ILE A 45 17.59 -25.58 -1.97
N SER A 46 16.99 -26.59 -1.32
CA SER A 46 17.69 -27.44 -0.35
C SER A 46 17.02 -28.81 -0.25
N SER A 47 17.84 -29.87 -0.16
CA SER A 47 17.40 -31.22 0.18
C SER A 47 18.42 -31.84 1.15
N ILE A 48 17.98 -32.21 2.35
CA ILE A 48 18.84 -32.76 3.40
C ILE A 48 18.28 -34.09 3.87
N GLY A 49 19.17 -35.06 4.10
CA GLY A 49 18.81 -36.41 4.51
C GLY A 49 18.62 -37.35 3.32
N ASP A 50 17.76 -38.35 3.51
CA ASP A 50 17.41 -39.34 2.49
C ASP A 50 16.13 -38.86 1.77
N VAL A 51 16.36 -38.10 0.69
CA VAL A 51 15.33 -37.42 -0.08
C VAL A 51 15.53 -37.73 -1.57
N GLY A 52 14.49 -38.25 -2.21
CA GLY A 52 14.33 -38.19 -3.67
C GLY A 52 13.38 -37.05 -4.01
N VAL A 53 13.74 -36.11 -4.88
CA VAL A 53 12.85 -35.02 -5.28
C VAL A 53 13.04 -34.66 -6.75
N THR A 54 11.92 -34.37 -7.41
CA THR A 54 11.85 -33.81 -8.76
C THR A 54 10.88 -32.64 -8.76
N VAL A 55 11.29 -31.52 -9.36
CA VAL A 55 10.45 -30.35 -9.66
C VAL A 55 10.74 -29.94 -11.09
N GLU A 56 9.75 -30.07 -11.97
CA GLU A 56 9.81 -29.70 -13.39
C GLU A 56 8.47 -29.05 -13.79
N ASP A 57 8.48 -27.75 -14.05
CA ASP A 57 7.29 -26.95 -14.33
C ASP A 57 6.20 -27.12 -13.24
N ALA A 58 5.01 -27.61 -13.61
CA ALA A 58 3.91 -27.89 -12.70
C ALA A 58 3.98 -29.33 -12.11
N THR A 59 4.94 -30.14 -12.52
CA THR A 59 5.09 -31.52 -12.04
C THR A 59 6.10 -31.55 -10.91
N ASN A 60 5.68 -32.02 -9.75
CA ASN A 60 6.59 -32.22 -8.63
C ASN A 60 6.25 -33.48 -7.86
N SER A 61 7.29 -34.16 -7.37
CA SER A 61 7.18 -35.37 -6.56
C SER A 61 8.40 -35.49 -5.66
N MET A 62 8.19 -35.98 -4.45
CA MET A 62 9.27 -36.23 -3.50
C MET A 62 8.99 -37.45 -2.63
N THR A 63 10.06 -38.14 -2.26
CA THR A 63 10.08 -39.19 -1.26
C THR A 63 11.04 -38.78 -0.15
N LEU A 64 10.56 -38.69 1.08
CA LEU A 64 11.37 -38.42 2.27
C LEU A 64 11.45 -39.69 3.11
N VAL A 65 12.65 -40.04 3.58
CA VAL A 65 12.90 -41.24 4.39
C VAL A 65 13.77 -40.87 5.58
N ASN A 66 13.59 -41.53 6.72
CA ASN A 66 14.28 -41.25 7.99
C ASN A 66 13.87 -39.90 8.60
N GLN A 67 13.64 -39.90 9.92
CA GLN A 67 13.26 -38.70 10.64
C GLN A 67 14.29 -37.58 10.42
N GLY A 68 13.81 -36.37 10.10
CA GLY A 68 14.65 -35.19 9.89
C GLY A 68 15.07 -34.95 8.44
N SER A 69 14.74 -35.86 7.51
CA SER A 69 14.86 -35.57 6.08
C SER A 69 13.87 -34.48 5.66
N TYR A 70 14.34 -33.52 4.88
CA TYR A 70 13.51 -32.39 4.42
C TYR A 70 13.92 -31.87 3.05
N VAL A 71 12.96 -31.25 2.38
CA VAL A 71 13.16 -30.48 1.16
C VAL A 71 12.61 -29.07 1.34
N THR A 72 13.28 -28.08 0.76
CA THR A 72 12.79 -26.71 0.67
C THR A 72 12.50 -26.36 -0.79
N LEU A 73 11.26 -25.96 -1.01
CA LEU A 73 10.71 -25.52 -2.28
C LEU A 73 10.70 -23.99 -2.34
N ASP A 74 11.02 -23.43 -3.50
CA ASP A 74 10.93 -22.00 -3.79
C ASP A 74 9.87 -21.73 -4.87
N PHE A 75 8.98 -20.78 -4.60
CA PHE A 75 7.96 -20.29 -5.54
C PHE A 75 8.45 -19.09 -6.37
N LEU A 76 9.69 -18.65 -6.15
CA LEU A 76 10.39 -17.48 -6.73
C LEU A 76 9.82 -16.10 -6.38
N LYS A 77 8.59 -16.07 -5.85
CA LYS A 77 7.87 -14.87 -5.46
C LYS A 77 6.95 -15.18 -4.29
N GLU A 78 6.50 -14.12 -3.65
CA GLU A 78 5.47 -14.16 -2.62
C GLU A 78 4.21 -14.83 -3.16
N VAL A 79 3.71 -15.83 -2.43
CA VAL A 79 2.45 -16.52 -2.66
C VAL A 79 1.69 -16.61 -1.34
N GLY A 80 0.41 -16.97 -1.38
CA GLY A 80 -0.32 -17.18 -0.13
C GLY A 80 -1.68 -17.81 -0.32
N GLY A 81 -1.99 -18.80 0.51
CA GLY A 81 -3.26 -19.52 0.47
C GLY A 81 -3.16 -20.95 0.96
N LEU A 82 -3.99 -21.82 0.40
CA LEU A 82 -4.16 -23.20 0.87
C LEU A 82 -3.20 -24.14 0.16
N LEU A 83 -2.26 -24.72 0.90
CA LEU A 83 -1.43 -25.80 0.42
C LEU A 83 -2.26 -27.06 0.16
N SER A 84 -2.00 -27.72 -0.96
CA SER A 84 -2.49 -29.08 -1.25
C SER A 84 -1.36 -29.93 -1.82
N PHE A 85 -1.45 -31.24 -1.60
CA PHE A 85 -0.59 -32.23 -2.21
C PHE A 85 -1.28 -33.59 -2.22
N THR A 86 -0.77 -34.52 -3.03
CA THR A 86 -1.20 -35.91 -3.08
C THR A 86 -0.21 -36.77 -2.29
N VAL A 87 -0.70 -37.58 -1.36
CA VAL A 87 0.08 -38.66 -0.75
C VAL A 87 0.04 -39.86 -1.71
N ASP A 88 1.19 -40.23 -2.24
CA ASP A 88 1.33 -41.38 -3.13
C ASP A 88 1.52 -42.68 -2.33
N ALA A 89 2.31 -42.60 -1.26
CA ALA A 89 2.57 -43.70 -0.35
C ALA A 89 3.04 -43.20 1.03
N ALA A 90 2.41 -43.67 2.10
CA ALA A 90 2.80 -43.40 3.48
C ALA A 90 2.41 -44.57 4.40
N SER A 91 3.06 -44.70 5.57
CA SER A 91 2.55 -45.57 6.64
C SER A 91 1.43 -44.90 7.42
N GLU A 92 0.59 -45.67 8.12
CA GLU A 92 -0.55 -45.15 8.91
C GLU A 92 -0.16 -44.18 10.04
N ASN A 93 1.11 -44.17 10.44
CA ASN A 93 1.64 -43.31 11.51
C ASN A 93 2.56 -42.21 10.99
N THR A 94 2.70 -42.07 9.67
CA THR A 94 3.55 -41.05 9.07
C THR A 94 2.98 -39.65 9.32
N SER A 95 3.85 -38.69 9.61
CA SER A 95 3.49 -37.28 9.67
C SER A 95 4.53 -36.40 9.01
N LEU A 96 4.06 -35.29 8.45
CA LEU A 96 4.88 -34.25 7.86
C LEU A 96 4.89 -33.03 8.77
N ALA A 97 5.99 -32.29 8.77
CA ALA A 97 6.05 -30.93 9.28
C ALA A 97 6.22 -29.97 8.11
N LEU A 98 5.37 -28.95 8.08
CA LEU A 98 5.34 -27.91 7.07
C LEU A 98 5.75 -26.59 7.70
N SER A 99 6.73 -25.91 7.11
CA SER A 99 7.21 -24.62 7.58
C SER A 99 7.39 -23.65 6.43
N PHE A 100 7.09 -22.39 6.70
CA PHE A 100 6.85 -21.37 5.69
C PHE A 100 7.64 -20.11 6.03
N SER A 101 8.30 -19.53 5.02
CA SER A 101 9.05 -18.29 5.20
C SER A 101 8.96 -17.38 3.98
N GLU A 102 8.93 -16.07 4.21
CA GLU A 102 9.07 -15.05 3.16
C GLU A 102 10.55 -14.76 2.83
N SER A 103 11.46 -14.98 3.78
CA SER A 103 12.91 -14.72 3.64
C SER A 103 13.71 -16.03 3.51
N PRO A 104 14.76 -16.08 2.66
CA PRO A 104 15.65 -17.21 2.68
C PRO A 104 16.44 -17.36 4.01
N LEU A 105 16.51 -16.30 4.83
CA LEU A 105 17.22 -16.36 6.12
C LEU A 105 16.55 -17.22 7.17
N PHE A 106 15.23 -17.37 7.11
CA PHE A 106 14.43 -18.06 8.15
C PHE A 106 13.89 -19.41 7.67
N ILE A 107 14.38 -19.91 6.53
CA ILE A 107 14.10 -21.28 6.10
C ILE A 107 14.54 -22.25 7.19
N SER A 108 13.58 -23.02 7.68
CA SER A 108 13.79 -24.01 8.72
C SER A 108 12.82 -25.16 8.49
N PRO A 109 13.21 -26.43 8.72
CA PRO A 109 12.27 -27.57 8.70
C PRO A 109 11.39 -27.64 9.96
N HIS A 110 11.59 -26.73 10.93
CA HIS A 110 10.96 -26.80 12.26
C HIS A 110 10.25 -25.51 12.68
N GLN A 111 10.56 -24.39 12.04
CA GLN A 111 10.02 -23.07 12.37
C GLN A 111 9.51 -22.41 11.10
N SER A 112 8.37 -21.73 11.20
CA SER A 112 7.92 -20.77 10.20
C SER A 112 8.25 -19.37 10.68
N ASP A 113 8.17 -18.39 9.79
CA ASP A 113 8.10 -16.99 10.18
C ASP A 113 6.98 -16.79 11.22
N ASP A 114 7.05 -15.72 12.01
CA ASP A 114 6.04 -15.37 13.02
C ASP A 114 5.07 -14.30 12.46
N ALA A 115 3.75 -14.42 12.72
CA ALA A 115 2.74 -13.51 12.15
C ALA A 115 1.97 -12.64 13.16
N CYS A 116 1.80 -13.09 14.41
CA CYS A 116 1.10 -12.31 15.45
C CYS A 116 1.91 -12.13 16.73
N HIS A 117 2.78 -13.08 17.06
CA HIS A 117 3.43 -13.16 18.35
C HIS A 117 4.95 -13.18 18.17
N SER A 118 5.53 -11.99 18.18
CA SER A 118 6.98 -11.84 18.13
C SER A 118 7.63 -12.37 19.42
N ASN A 119 8.73 -13.10 19.27
CA ASN A 119 9.50 -13.63 20.38
C ASN A 119 10.98 -13.76 20.02
N PRO A 120 11.91 -13.67 20.99
CA PRO A 120 13.34 -13.67 20.71
C PRO A 120 13.88 -15.02 20.19
N PHE A 121 13.06 -16.08 20.17
CA PHE A 121 13.42 -17.39 19.65
C PHE A 121 12.94 -17.62 18.21
N MET A 122 12.15 -16.69 17.64
CA MET A 122 11.57 -16.77 16.29
C MET A 122 10.81 -18.10 16.08
N ASN A 123 9.99 -18.48 17.07
CA ASN A 123 9.30 -19.77 17.11
C ASN A 123 7.83 -19.68 17.55
N GLY A 124 7.21 -18.51 17.41
CA GLY A 124 5.86 -18.24 17.88
C GLY A 124 4.80 -19.03 17.14
N ASP A 125 4.97 -19.18 15.82
CA ASP A 125 4.06 -19.92 14.94
C ASP A 125 4.51 -21.37 14.67
N GLY A 126 5.82 -21.64 14.70
CA GLY A 126 6.39 -22.98 14.53
C GLY A 126 6.07 -23.66 13.18
N ALA A 127 6.43 -24.93 13.05
CA ALA A 127 6.00 -25.77 11.92
C ALA A 127 4.61 -26.37 12.18
N GLN A 128 3.79 -26.45 11.13
CA GLN A 128 2.53 -27.17 11.16
C GLN A 128 2.79 -28.67 11.04
N ILE A 129 2.45 -29.41 12.09
CA ILE A 129 2.49 -30.88 12.08
C ILE A 129 1.19 -31.44 11.49
N LEU A 130 1.33 -32.27 10.47
CA LEU A 130 0.24 -32.88 9.73
C LEU A 130 0.36 -34.40 9.79
N SER A 131 -0.49 -35.04 10.58
CA SER A 131 -0.66 -36.49 10.55
C SER A 131 -1.35 -36.90 9.25
N LEU A 132 -0.81 -37.89 8.54
CA LEU A 132 -1.39 -38.40 7.31
C LEU A 132 -2.37 -39.53 7.65
N PRO A 133 -3.70 -39.30 7.57
CA PRO A 133 -4.69 -40.25 8.06
C PRO A 133 -4.87 -41.48 7.15
N THR A 134 -4.34 -41.41 5.91
CA THR A 134 -4.45 -42.48 4.92
C THR A 134 -3.10 -42.72 4.23
N PRO A 135 -2.79 -43.98 3.86
CA PRO A 135 -1.57 -44.32 3.12
C PRO A 135 -1.45 -43.66 1.73
N SER A 136 -2.55 -43.13 1.20
CA SER A 136 -2.61 -42.42 -0.08
C SER A 136 -3.81 -41.47 -0.13
N GLY A 137 -3.75 -40.43 -0.96
CA GLY A 137 -4.87 -39.54 -1.25
C GLY A 137 -4.52 -38.05 -1.19
N LYS A 138 -5.43 -37.19 -1.64
CA LYS A 138 -5.24 -35.73 -1.63
C LYS A 138 -5.41 -35.15 -0.23
N VAL A 139 -4.46 -34.31 0.17
CA VAL A 139 -4.51 -33.51 1.39
C VAL A 139 -4.55 -32.03 1.02
N THR A 140 -5.42 -31.28 1.68
CA THR A 140 -5.56 -29.82 1.50
C THR A 140 -5.70 -29.18 2.88
N GLN A 141 -4.95 -28.10 3.13
CA GLN A 141 -5.12 -27.30 4.34
C GLN A 141 -6.54 -26.77 4.46
N THR A 142 -7.04 -26.68 5.69
CA THR A 142 -8.23 -25.88 6.01
C THR A 142 -7.87 -24.38 6.06
N LEU A 143 -8.88 -23.49 6.04
CA LEU A 143 -8.65 -22.05 6.17
C LEU A 143 -7.90 -21.68 7.46
N ALA A 144 -8.19 -22.35 8.58
CA ALA A 144 -7.49 -22.11 9.83
C ALA A 144 -6.00 -22.48 9.74
N GLN A 145 -5.67 -23.44 8.89
CA GLN A 145 -4.32 -24.00 8.71
C GLN A 145 -3.49 -23.31 7.62
N GLN A 146 -4.02 -22.33 6.88
CA GLN A 146 -3.18 -21.59 5.93
C GLN A 146 -2.16 -20.73 6.71
N ARG A 147 -1.01 -20.42 6.11
CA ARG A 147 -0.03 -19.50 6.72
C ARG A 147 -0.28 -18.03 6.38
N GLY A 148 -0.96 -17.73 5.27
CA GLY A 148 -0.94 -16.39 4.66
C GLY A 148 0.19 -16.32 3.63
N GLY A 149 0.93 -15.21 3.62
CA GLY A 149 2.09 -14.96 2.76
C GLY A 149 3.32 -15.83 3.08
N PHE A 150 3.99 -16.34 2.04
CA PHE A 150 5.32 -16.95 2.07
C PHE A 150 5.90 -17.06 0.64
N ARG A 151 7.22 -17.32 0.54
CA ARG A 151 7.89 -17.71 -0.72
C ARG A 151 8.49 -19.11 -0.65
N TYR A 152 8.97 -19.51 0.52
CA TYR A 152 9.65 -20.78 0.74
C TYR A 152 8.78 -21.72 1.56
N LEU A 153 8.72 -22.98 1.13
CA LEU A 153 8.05 -24.07 1.85
C LEU A 153 9.05 -25.18 2.13
N ALA A 154 9.33 -25.43 3.41
CA ALA A 154 10.05 -26.61 3.85
C ALA A 154 9.07 -27.71 4.24
N ILE A 155 9.28 -28.90 3.68
CA ILE A 155 8.51 -30.12 3.99
C ILE A 155 9.50 -31.12 4.58
N SER A 156 9.25 -31.55 5.81
CA SER A 156 10.06 -32.56 6.49
C SER A 156 9.23 -33.74 6.97
N THR A 157 9.82 -34.94 6.95
CA THR A 157 9.22 -36.09 7.62
C THR A 157 9.60 -36.10 9.09
N THR A 158 8.61 -36.33 9.95
CA THR A 158 8.83 -36.46 11.41
C THR A 158 8.93 -37.92 11.85
N THR A 159 8.92 -38.85 10.89
CA THR A 159 8.96 -40.30 11.12
C THR A 159 10.06 -40.97 10.31
N ASP A 160 10.48 -42.17 10.73
CA ASP A 160 11.50 -42.94 10.01
C ASP A 160 10.96 -43.62 8.74
N ASP A 161 9.66 -43.93 8.72
CA ASP A 161 9.01 -44.57 7.58
C ASP A 161 9.05 -43.67 6.33
N PRO A 162 9.25 -44.25 5.12
CA PRO A 162 9.19 -43.52 3.87
C PRO A 162 7.82 -42.86 3.64
N VAL A 163 7.84 -41.61 3.17
CA VAL A 163 6.66 -40.87 2.72
C VAL A 163 6.90 -40.33 1.32
N SER A 164 6.01 -40.64 0.38
CA SER A 164 6.03 -40.12 -0.98
C SER A 164 4.82 -39.24 -1.23
N ILE A 165 5.07 -38.02 -1.71
CA ILE A 165 4.05 -37.05 -2.08
C ILE A 165 4.31 -36.48 -3.47
N SER A 166 3.25 -36.05 -4.13
CA SER A 166 3.27 -35.38 -5.44
C SER A 166 2.25 -34.24 -5.47
N ASP A 167 2.20 -33.50 -6.58
CA ASP A 167 1.22 -32.44 -6.84
C ASP A 167 1.18 -31.36 -5.73
N VAL A 168 2.34 -31.02 -5.14
CA VAL A 168 2.45 -29.91 -4.19
C VAL A 168 2.09 -28.62 -4.92
N LEU A 169 1.04 -27.95 -4.44
CA LEU A 169 0.51 -26.73 -5.02
C LEU A 169 -0.11 -25.83 -3.95
N VAL A 170 -0.24 -24.55 -4.26
CA VAL A 170 -0.93 -23.57 -3.42
C VAL A 170 -2.11 -23.01 -4.19
N ASN A 171 -3.30 -23.07 -3.60
CA ASN A 171 -4.47 -22.35 -4.07
C ASN A 171 -4.50 -20.98 -3.41
N ILE A 172 -4.24 -19.94 -4.20
CA ILE A 172 -4.18 -18.55 -3.78
C ILE A 172 -5.51 -18.08 -3.20
N THR A 173 -5.46 -17.49 -2.00
CA THR A 173 -6.64 -16.96 -1.30
C THR A 173 -6.74 -15.45 -1.32
N PHE A 174 -5.63 -14.73 -1.56
CA PHE A 174 -5.65 -13.29 -1.71
C PHE A 174 -6.41 -12.87 -2.98
N MET A 175 -6.94 -11.65 -2.99
CA MET A 175 -7.83 -11.10 -4.01
C MET A 175 -9.01 -12.05 -4.33
N PRO A 176 -9.83 -12.45 -3.34
CA PRO A 176 -10.75 -13.59 -3.45
C PRO A 176 -11.86 -13.41 -4.49
N HIS A 177 -12.16 -12.17 -4.87
CA HIS A 177 -13.22 -11.81 -5.80
C HIS A 177 -12.75 -11.72 -7.26
N TRP A 178 -11.45 -11.93 -7.52
CA TRP A 178 -10.88 -11.92 -8.88
C TRP A 178 -10.55 -13.35 -9.34
N ASN A 179 -10.93 -13.67 -10.57
CA ASN A 179 -10.51 -14.90 -11.24
C ASN A 179 -9.14 -14.74 -11.91
N ASP A 180 -8.99 -13.66 -12.69
CA ASP A 180 -7.73 -13.30 -13.34
C ASP A 180 -6.98 -12.29 -12.48
N LEU A 181 -5.91 -12.72 -11.81
CA LEU A 181 -5.10 -11.85 -10.97
C LEU A 181 -4.26 -10.85 -11.78
N ARG A 182 -4.11 -11.05 -13.09
CA ARG A 182 -3.32 -10.17 -13.97
C ARG A 182 -4.15 -9.07 -14.62
N ALA A 183 -5.46 -9.03 -14.38
CA ALA A 183 -6.41 -8.07 -14.96
C ALA A 183 -6.29 -6.66 -14.34
N TYR A 184 -5.09 -6.10 -14.24
CA TYR A 184 -4.85 -4.77 -13.70
C TYR A 184 -5.53 -3.72 -14.60
N SER A 185 -6.17 -2.73 -14.02
CA SER A 185 -6.85 -1.64 -14.75
C SER A 185 -5.96 -0.42 -14.97
N GLY A 186 -4.72 -0.46 -14.47
CA GLY A 186 -3.68 0.52 -14.73
C GLY A 186 -2.30 -0.11 -14.89
N TYR A 187 -1.37 0.68 -15.41
CA TYR A 187 0.03 0.30 -15.61
C TYR A 187 0.95 1.52 -15.54
N PHE A 188 2.24 1.25 -15.38
CA PHE A 188 3.31 2.22 -15.48
C PHE A 188 4.52 1.58 -16.16
N PHE A 189 5.21 2.37 -16.99
CA PHE A 189 6.38 1.95 -17.73
C PHE A 189 7.36 3.13 -17.88
N ALA A 190 8.55 2.97 -17.31
CA ALA A 190 9.66 3.90 -17.46
C ALA A 190 10.99 3.15 -17.23
N GLU A 191 12.03 3.61 -17.91
CA GLU A 191 13.40 3.17 -17.69
C GLU A 191 14.12 4.10 -16.69
N ASP A 192 14.95 3.56 -15.81
CA ASP A 192 15.87 4.31 -14.97
C ASP A 192 17.25 4.42 -15.65
N PRO A 193 17.71 5.62 -16.05
CA PRO A 193 19.00 5.79 -16.71
C PRO A 193 20.20 5.77 -15.75
N VAL A 194 19.97 5.74 -14.43
CA VAL A 194 21.00 5.85 -13.39
C VAL A 194 21.18 4.55 -12.61
N PHE A 195 20.08 3.85 -12.30
CA PHE A 195 20.14 2.62 -11.52
C PHE A 195 20.74 1.46 -12.33
N GLY A 196 21.33 0.48 -11.64
CA GLY A 196 22.02 -0.64 -12.30
C GLY A 196 21.10 -1.56 -13.11
N ASP A 197 19.80 -1.53 -12.82
CA ASP A 197 18.74 -2.19 -13.58
C ASP A 197 17.88 -1.12 -14.28
N PRO A 198 17.87 -1.04 -15.62
CA PRO A 198 17.10 -0.03 -16.33
C PRO A 198 15.59 -0.20 -16.11
N ASP A 199 15.11 -1.40 -15.78
CA ASP A 199 13.68 -1.65 -15.54
C ASP A 199 13.27 -1.36 -14.09
N PHE A 200 14.17 -0.81 -13.25
CA PHE A 200 13.96 -0.66 -11.82
C PHE A 200 12.64 0.03 -11.45
N LEU A 201 12.35 1.20 -12.03
CA LEU A 201 11.14 1.96 -11.69
C LEU A 201 9.87 1.19 -12.06
N THR A 202 9.90 0.48 -13.19
CA THR A 202 8.78 -0.37 -13.63
C THR A 202 8.61 -1.55 -12.68
N LYS A 203 9.69 -2.30 -12.37
CA LYS A 203 9.66 -3.40 -11.39
C LYS A 203 9.14 -2.95 -10.04
N LEU A 204 9.59 -1.79 -9.57
CA LEU A 204 9.17 -1.20 -8.30
C LEU A 204 7.67 -0.89 -8.28
N TRP A 205 7.16 -0.27 -9.35
CA TRP A 205 5.73 0.00 -9.47
C TRP A 205 4.90 -1.29 -9.35
N TYR A 206 5.29 -2.34 -10.06
CA TYR A 206 4.59 -3.64 -10.04
C TYR A 206 4.78 -4.42 -8.73
N SER A 207 5.91 -4.28 -8.05
CA SER A 207 6.10 -4.89 -6.72
C SER A 207 5.16 -4.29 -5.68
N GLY A 208 4.93 -2.97 -5.71
CA GLY A 208 3.95 -2.34 -4.83
C GLY A 208 2.51 -2.72 -5.18
N ALA A 209 2.16 -2.80 -6.48
CA ALA A 209 0.85 -3.29 -6.92
C ALA A 209 0.59 -4.73 -6.46
N TYR A 210 1.58 -5.62 -6.61
CA TYR A 210 1.48 -7.01 -6.18
C TYR A 210 1.39 -7.13 -4.66
N THR A 211 2.14 -6.32 -3.91
CA THR A 211 2.04 -6.26 -2.43
C THR A 211 0.63 -5.93 -1.96
N VAL A 212 -0.03 -4.93 -2.56
CA VAL A 212 -1.41 -4.62 -2.18
C VAL A 212 -2.37 -5.74 -2.58
N GLN A 213 -2.14 -6.40 -3.73
CA GLN A 213 -2.94 -7.53 -4.14
C GLN A 213 -2.84 -8.72 -3.17
N THR A 214 -1.64 -9.01 -2.64
CA THR A 214 -1.44 -10.06 -1.62
C THR A 214 -2.11 -9.69 -0.29
N ASN A 215 -2.34 -8.41 -0.04
CA ASN A 215 -2.91 -7.87 1.20
C ASN A 215 -4.44 -7.66 1.11
N THR A 216 -5.06 -8.03 -0.01
CA THR A 216 -6.52 -8.07 -0.13
C THR A 216 -7.01 -9.47 0.22
N ILE A 217 -7.74 -9.63 1.33
CA ILE A 217 -8.18 -10.94 1.82
C ILE A 217 -9.70 -11.06 1.93
N ASP A 218 -10.20 -12.29 2.02
CA ASP A 218 -11.57 -12.51 2.50
C ASP A 218 -11.66 -12.17 3.99
N PRO A 219 -12.71 -11.48 4.45
CA PRO A 219 -12.84 -11.06 5.84
C PRO A 219 -12.89 -12.25 6.81
N ASN A 220 -13.23 -13.47 6.36
CA ASN A 220 -13.20 -14.67 7.20
C ASN A 220 -11.84 -15.39 7.17
N GLN A 221 -10.79 -14.71 6.71
CA GLN A 221 -9.43 -15.23 6.64
C GLN A 221 -8.41 -14.34 7.35
N ALA A 222 -8.87 -13.48 8.27
CA ALA A 222 -7.96 -12.75 9.15
C ALA A 222 -7.26 -13.71 10.11
N ARG A 223 -6.16 -13.25 10.69
CA ARG A 223 -5.36 -14.02 11.63
C ARG A 223 -5.82 -13.75 13.07
N SER A 224 -6.15 -14.79 13.82
CA SER A 224 -6.40 -14.66 15.26
C SER A 224 -5.09 -14.46 16.01
N CYS A 225 -4.89 -13.26 16.57
CA CYS A 225 -3.73 -12.93 17.42
C CYS A 225 -4.04 -12.97 18.93
N VAL A 226 -5.25 -13.37 19.36
CA VAL A 226 -5.65 -13.31 20.78
C VAL A 226 -6.02 -14.70 21.28
N GLY A 227 -5.23 -15.23 22.23
CA GLY A 227 -5.55 -16.46 22.95
C GLY A 227 -5.41 -17.76 22.15
N THR A 228 -4.78 -17.71 20.98
CA THR A 228 -4.59 -18.84 20.06
C THR A 228 -3.12 -19.17 19.85
N SER A 229 -2.80 -20.44 19.61
CA SER A 229 -1.45 -20.93 19.27
C SER A 229 -1.49 -21.62 17.90
N GLY A 230 -0.50 -21.40 17.03
CA GLY A 230 -0.53 -21.90 15.65
C GLY A 230 -1.38 -21.00 14.74
N TRP A 231 -1.57 -21.37 13.46
CA TRP A 231 -1.84 -20.43 12.37
C TRP A 231 -3.27 -19.91 12.18
N ASP A 232 -4.26 -20.27 13.01
CA ASP A 232 -5.67 -19.82 13.02
C ASP A 232 -6.00 -18.59 12.14
N ASN A 233 -6.09 -18.83 10.83
CA ASN A 233 -6.24 -17.84 9.76
C ASN A 233 -7.67 -17.87 9.19
N ASN A 234 -8.63 -18.09 10.08
CA ASN A 234 -10.07 -18.14 9.82
C ASN A 234 -10.85 -17.19 10.75
N ALA A 235 -10.18 -16.18 11.31
CA ALA A 235 -10.83 -15.14 12.10
C ALA A 235 -11.60 -14.18 11.19
N ASN A 236 -12.52 -13.43 11.80
CA ASN A 236 -13.32 -12.44 11.10
C ASN A 236 -12.71 -11.02 11.24
N ALA A 237 -12.48 -10.37 10.09
CA ALA A 237 -11.88 -9.04 9.93
C ALA A 237 -12.88 -7.89 10.09
N GLY A 238 -14.17 -8.19 10.32
CA GLY A 238 -15.21 -7.21 10.61
C GLY A 238 -16.53 -7.50 9.88
N PRO A 239 -17.56 -6.69 10.16
CA PRO A 239 -18.95 -6.96 9.78
C PRO A 239 -19.24 -6.62 8.30
N VAL A 240 -18.46 -7.17 7.37
CA VAL A 240 -18.55 -6.92 5.93
C VAL A 240 -18.59 -8.21 5.12
N SER A 241 -19.17 -8.12 3.93
CA SER A 241 -19.13 -9.17 2.90
C SER A 241 -18.26 -8.72 1.73
N GLY A 242 -17.49 -9.64 1.16
CA GLY A 242 -16.51 -9.31 0.12
C GLY A 242 -15.14 -8.93 0.73
N PRO A 243 -14.16 -8.56 -0.11
CA PRO A 243 -12.77 -8.41 0.33
C PRO A 243 -12.56 -7.28 1.34
N VAL A 244 -11.49 -7.37 2.12
CA VAL A 244 -10.93 -6.29 2.95
C VAL A 244 -9.44 -6.12 2.64
N LEU A 245 -8.92 -4.92 2.89
CA LEU A 245 -7.51 -4.57 2.73
C LEU A 245 -6.85 -4.58 4.10
N VAL A 246 -5.80 -5.39 4.24
CA VAL A 246 -5.06 -5.56 5.49
C VAL A 246 -3.63 -5.03 5.39
N ASP A 247 -2.92 -4.98 6.52
CA ASP A 247 -1.53 -4.52 6.61
C ASP A 247 -0.56 -5.40 5.80
N GLY A 248 -0.64 -6.72 5.96
CA GLY A 248 0.29 -7.65 5.36
C GLY A 248 -0.32 -8.99 4.93
N ALA A 249 0.37 -9.68 4.03
CA ALA A 249 -0.03 -11.02 3.59
C ALA A 249 0.18 -12.08 4.69
N LYS A 250 1.28 -11.93 5.46
CA LYS A 250 1.69 -12.82 6.56
C LYS A 250 1.36 -12.23 7.93
N ARG A 251 1.91 -11.06 8.23
CA ARG A 251 1.82 -10.36 9.52
C ARG A 251 0.40 -9.82 9.74
N ASP A 252 -0.10 -9.94 10.97
CA ASP A 252 -1.40 -9.51 11.56
C ASP A 252 -2.68 -9.81 10.77
N ARG A 253 -2.69 -9.59 9.45
CA ARG A 253 -3.80 -9.80 8.51
C ARG A 253 -5.09 -9.15 9.03
N THR A 254 -4.98 -7.90 9.45
CA THR A 254 -6.10 -7.09 9.92
C THR A 254 -6.09 -5.70 9.29
N VAL A 255 -7.22 -5.00 9.39
CA VAL A 255 -7.36 -3.66 8.81
C VAL A 255 -6.59 -2.66 9.67
N TRP A 256 -5.65 -1.93 9.05
CA TRP A 256 -4.91 -0.84 9.68
C TRP A 256 -5.09 0.44 8.84
N PRO A 257 -5.81 1.46 9.33
CA PRO A 257 -6.00 2.73 8.63
C PRO A 257 -4.71 3.43 8.18
N GLY A 258 -3.63 3.34 8.97
CA GLY A 258 -2.34 3.92 8.62
C GLY A 258 -1.84 3.43 7.25
N ASP A 259 -1.87 2.12 7.03
CA ASP A 259 -1.53 1.48 5.76
C ASP A 259 -2.37 2.01 4.61
N MET A 260 -3.67 2.21 4.84
CA MET A 260 -4.60 2.74 3.84
C MET A 260 -4.24 4.14 3.38
N GLY A 261 -3.49 4.91 4.17
CA GLY A 261 -2.90 6.20 3.78
C GLY A 261 -1.90 6.10 2.62
N ILE A 262 -1.42 4.89 2.29
CA ILE A 262 -0.55 4.59 1.16
C ILE A 262 -1.24 3.60 0.20
N SER A 263 -1.67 2.44 0.71
CA SER A 263 -2.11 1.31 -0.11
C SER A 263 -3.39 1.59 -0.90
N THR A 264 -4.27 2.49 -0.43
CA THR A 264 -5.45 2.93 -1.19
C THR A 264 -5.07 3.62 -2.51
N HIS A 265 -4.01 4.44 -2.48
CA HIS A 265 -3.51 5.13 -3.66
C HIS A 265 -2.88 4.12 -4.64
N THR A 266 -2.19 3.12 -4.11
CA THR A 266 -1.69 1.99 -4.90
C THR A 266 -2.82 1.19 -5.54
N GLN A 267 -3.92 0.90 -4.82
CA GLN A 267 -5.09 0.23 -5.39
C GLN A 267 -5.64 1.01 -6.59
N LEU A 268 -5.87 2.32 -6.44
CA LEU A 268 -6.39 3.17 -7.53
C LEU A 268 -5.58 3.00 -8.81
N VAL A 269 -4.26 3.20 -8.73
CA VAL A 269 -3.43 3.32 -9.94
C VAL A 269 -3.13 1.97 -10.59
N SER A 270 -3.33 0.86 -9.87
CA SER A 270 -2.97 -0.48 -10.35
C SER A 270 -4.19 -1.34 -10.72
N THR A 271 -5.01 -1.68 -9.74
CA THR A 271 -6.14 -2.62 -9.91
C THR A 271 -7.49 -1.90 -9.97
N ASN A 272 -7.55 -0.67 -9.45
CA ASN A 272 -8.76 0.07 -9.13
C ASN A 272 -9.79 -0.76 -8.33
N ASP A 273 -9.33 -1.75 -7.55
CA ASP A 273 -10.17 -2.49 -6.60
C ASP A 273 -10.36 -1.69 -5.32
N LEU A 274 -11.28 -0.73 -5.37
CA LEU A 274 -11.61 0.10 -4.22
C LEU A 274 -12.75 -0.48 -3.36
N LEU A 275 -13.22 -1.70 -3.67
CA LEU A 275 -14.20 -2.41 -2.85
C LEU A 275 -13.57 -2.85 -1.52
N ALA A 276 -12.35 -3.38 -1.56
CA ALA A 276 -11.60 -3.75 -0.35
C ALA A 276 -11.35 -2.54 0.56
N THR A 277 -10.95 -1.40 -0.01
CA THR A 277 -10.82 -0.12 0.72
C THR A 277 -12.15 0.29 1.37
N LYS A 278 -13.26 0.29 0.61
CA LYS A 278 -14.59 0.65 1.15
C LYS A 278 -14.97 -0.22 2.33
N ASN A 279 -14.84 -1.54 2.18
CA ASN A 279 -15.18 -2.50 3.22
C ASN A 279 -14.30 -2.31 4.46
N SER A 280 -13.02 -2.04 4.28
CA SER A 280 -12.09 -1.74 5.38
C SER A 280 -12.50 -0.47 6.13
N LEU A 281 -12.90 0.59 5.44
CA LEU A 281 -13.46 1.79 6.07
C LEU A 281 -14.74 1.50 6.85
N ILE A 282 -15.67 0.69 6.29
CA ILE A 282 -16.88 0.25 7.00
C ILE A 282 -16.51 -0.46 8.31
N VAL A 283 -15.53 -1.36 8.26
CA VAL A 283 -15.01 -2.02 9.46
C VAL A 283 -14.56 -0.98 10.49
N MET A 284 -13.73 -0.01 10.09
CA MET A 284 -13.20 0.99 11.02
C MET A 284 -14.28 1.89 11.62
N PHE A 285 -15.24 2.38 10.81
CA PHE A 285 -16.36 3.16 11.33
C PHE A 285 -17.28 2.34 12.25
N SER A 286 -17.34 1.01 12.09
CA SER A 286 -18.10 0.14 13.00
C SER A 286 -17.47 0.00 14.39
N THR A 287 -16.20 0.37 14.55
CA THR A 287 -15.48 0.31 15.83
C THR A 287 -15.70 1.54 16.72
N GLN A 288 -16.46 2.53 16.24
CA GLN A 288 -16.62 3.82 16.92
C GLN A 288 -17.13 3.66 18.36
N ASP A 289 -16.43 4.26 19.31
CA ASP A 289 -16.90 4.40 20.68
C ASP A 289 -18.07 5.39 20.73
N PRO A 290 -19.29 4.96 21.12
CA PRO A 290 -20.46 5.84 21.14
C PRO A 290 -20.36 6.97 22.16
N SER A 291 -19.49 6.84 23.18
CA SER A 291 -19.35 7.83 24.26
C SER A 291 -18.39 8.97 23.92
N THR A 292 -17.42 8.72 23.04
CA THR A 292 -16.37 9.69 22.69
C THR A 292 -16.36 10.07 21.21
N GLY A 293 -16.83 9.18 20.32
CA GLY A 293 -16.69 9.33 18.87
C GLY A 293 -15.38 8.78 18.31
N SER A 294 -14.44 8.38 19.17
CA SER A 294 -13.15 7.82 18.74
C SER A 294 -13.31 6.50 18.00
N LEU A 295 -12.43 6.24 17.01
CA LEU A 295 -12.35 4.95 16.32
C LEU A 295 -11.20 4.12 16.91
N GLN A 296 -11.25 2.81 16.74
CA GLN A 296 -10.09 1.95 16.97
C GLN A 296 -8.99 2.27 15.94
N TYR A 297 -7.74 1.95 16.29
CA TYR A 297 -6.60 2.11 15.39
C TYR A 297 -6.30 0.86 14.56
N SER A 298 -6.91 -0.28 14.89
CA SER A 298 -6.93 -1.46 14.03
C SER A 298 -8.32 -2.10 14.05
N GLY A 299 -8.69 -2.79 12.98
CA GLY A 299 -9.90 -3.59 12.93
C GLY A 299 -9.79 -4.89 13.76
N PRO A 300 -10.87 -5.67 13.82
CA PRO A 300 -10.82 -7.01 14.35
C PRO A 300 -9.93 -7.94 13.49
N PRO A 301 -9.37 -9.00 14.08
CA PRO A 301 -9.59 -9.44 15.46
C PRO A 301 -8.73 -8.72 16.51
N ILE A 302 -7.76 -7.89 16.12
CA ILE A 302 -6.85 -7.21 17.06
C ILE A 302 -7.59 -6.13 17.87
N ASN A 303 -8.42 -5.29 17.22
CA ASN A 303 -9.24 -4.24 17.85
C ASN A 303 -8.45 -3.28 18.77
N ALA A 304 -7.35 -2.73 18.28
CA ALA A 304 -6.49 -1.91 19.12
C ALA A 304 -6.96 -0.44 19.21
N HIS A 305 -6.62 0.26 20.31
CA HIS A 305 -7.21 1.55 20.67
C HIS A 305 -6.18 2.64 21.01
N GLY A 306 -6.56 3.90 20.85
CA GLY A 306 -5.77 5.01 21.37
C GLY A 306 -4.71 5.53 20.38
N SER A 307 -5.13 5.90 19.18
CA SER A 307 -4.29 6.60 18.21
C SER A 307 -5.09 7.68 17.46
N ASP A 308 -4.75 8.95 17.68
CA ASP A 308 -5.38 10.06 16.95
C ASP A 308 -4.97 10.10 15.47
N THR A 309 -3.74 9.66 15.15
CA THR A 309 -3.24 9.60 13.77
C THR A 309 -4.02 8.56 12.96
N TYR A 310 -4.32 7.39 13.51
CA TYR A 310 -5.12 6.36 12.82
C TYR A 310 -6.61 6.68 12.70
N ILE A 311 -7.19 7.44 13.64
CA ILE A 311 -8.51 8.03 13.44
C ILE A 311 -8.47 8.97 12.23
N SER A 312 -7.45 9.84 12.16
CA SER A 312 -7.27 10.76 11.02
C SER A 312 -7.11 10.01 9.69
N TRP A 313 -6.34 8.92 9.67
CA TRP A 313 -6.18 8.08 8.47
C TRP A 313 -7.51 7.49 7.98
N SER A 314 -8.41 7.08 8.88
CA SER A 314 -9.75 6.60 8.51
C SER A 314 -10.59 7.70 7.85
N LEU A 315 -10.53 8.93 8.38
CA LEU A 315 -11.24 10.08 7.83
C LEU A 315 -10.70 10.48 6.43
N ILE A 316 -9.38 10.55 6.30
CA ILE A 316 -8.70 10.86 5.03
C ILE A 316 -8.96 9.75 3.99
N GLY A 317 -8.97 8.49 4.42
CA GLY A 317 -9.29 7.34 3.59
C GLY A 317 -10.72 7.38 3.04
N ALA A 318 -11.70 7.81 3.85
CA ALA A 318 -13.08 7.98 3.39
C ALA A 318 -13.19 9.02 2.27
N HIS A 319 -12.49 10.15 2.39
CA HIS A 319 -12.41 11.14 1.31
C HIS A 319 -11.72 10.60 0.07
N SER A 320 -10.58 9.90 0.24
CA SER A 320 -9.84 9.32 -0.88
C SER A 320 -10.70 8.30 -1.65
N HIS A 321 -11.44 7.46 -0.94
CA HIS A 321 -12.41 6.56 -1.55
C HIS A 321 -13.45 7.33 -2.38
N PHE A 322 -14.10 8.35 -1.81
CA PHE A 322 -15.05 9.19 -2.53
C PHE A 322 -14.43 9.89 -3.75
N LEU A 323 -13.22 10.43 -3.64
CA LEU A 323 -12.52 11.07 -4.74
C LEU A 323 -12.34 10.11 -5.93
N TYR A 324 -12.08 8.83 -5.65
CA TYR A 324 -11.79 7.84 -6.67
C TYR A 324 -13.04 7.15 -7.24
N THR A 325 -14.05 6.90 -6.41
CA THR A 325 -15.27 6.17 -6.82
C THR A 325 -16.48 7.06 -7.07
N GLY A 326 -16.47 8.28 -6.54
CA GLY A 326 -17.64 9.16 -6.51
C GLY A 326 -18.78 8.66 -5.63
N ASP A 327 -18.52 7.69 -4.74
CA ASP A 327 -19.53 7.07 -3.88
C ASP A 327 -19.95 7.99 -2.72
N LEU A 328 -20.69 9.05 -3.07
CA LEU A 328 -21.25 10.00 -2.12
C LEU A 328 -22.30 9.34 -1.21
N GLU A 329 -22.91 8.23 -1.62
CA GLU A 329 -23.91 7.52 -0.82
C GLU A 329 -23.26 6.78 0.36
N PHE A 330 -22.09 6.17 0.13
CA PHE A 330 -21.28 5.66 1.22
C PHE A 330 -20.95 6.77 2.22
N ILE A 331 -20.50 7.94 1.75
CA ILE A 331 -20.21 9.09 2.62
C ILE A 331 -21.45 9.50 3.43
N ARG A 332 -22.63 9.61 2.80
CA ARG A 332 -23.89 9.90 3.51
C ARG A 332 -24.18 8.89 4.62
N THR A 333 -23.92 7.61 4.36
CA THR A 333 -24.17 6.52 5.31
C THR A 333 -23.30 6.67 6.57
N ILE A 334 -22.03 7.05 6.40
CA ILE A 334 -21.10 7.20 7.52
C ILE A 334 -21.01 8.62 8.08
N TRP A 335 -21.68 9.62 7.49
CA TRP A 335 -21.42 11.04 7.77
C TRP A 335 -21.57 11.42 9.25
N THR A 336 -22.57 10.85 9.93
CA THR A 336 -22.75 11.04 11.38
C THR A 336 -21.57 10.49 12.18
N ASN A 337 -21.10 9.28 11.85
CA ASN A 337 -19.94 8.68 12.51
C ASN A 337 -18.65 9.45 12.16
N TYR A 338 -18.49 9.85 10.90
CA TYR A 338 -17.37 10.64 10.40
C TYR A 338 -17.22 11.96 11.16
N THR A 339 -18.30 12.75 11.22
CA THR A 339 -18.30 14.05 11.89
C THR A 339 -18.07 13.90 13.40
N TYR A 340 -18.63 12.86 14.03
CA TYR A 340 -18.39 12.62 15.45
C TYR A 340 -16.92 12.26 15.76
N ALA A 341 -16.27 11.47 14.90
CA ALA A 341 -14.85 11.17 15.03
C ALA A 341 -13.96 12.41 14.78
N LEU A 342 -14.33 13.27 13.83
CA LEU A 342 -13.62 14.53 13.61
C LEU A 342 -13.82 15.53 14.75
N ASP A 343 -15.02 15.58 15.35
CA ASP A 343 -15.30 16.38 16.54
C ASP A 343 -14.50 15.88 17.76
N PHE A 344 -14.33 14.56 17.89
CA PHE A 344 -13.42 13.99 18.90
C PHE A 344 -11.99 14.52 18.75
N LEU A 345 -11.41 14.47 17.56
CA LEU A 345 -10.06 15.02 17.30
C LEU A 345 -10.00 16.53 17.58
N GLN A 346 -10.99 17.30 17.09
CA GLN A 346 -11.04 18.75 17.31
C GLN A 346 -11.21 19.14 18.78
N SER A 347 -11.85 18.29 19.60
CA SER A 347 -12.02 18.55 21.04
C SER A 347 -10.70 18.58 21.81
N GLN A 348 -9.64 18.04 21.22
CA GLN A 348 -8.29 17.98 21.77
C GLN A 348 -7.43 19.18 21.35
N VAL A 349 -7.96 20.09 20.53
CA VAL A 349 -7.32 21.37 20.19
C VAL A 349 -7.42 22.31 21.38
N ASP A 350 -6.27 22.74 21.91
CA ASP A 350 -6.21 23.63 23.07
C ASP A 350 -6.06 25.11 22.66
N ALA A 351 -5.79 25.98 23.63
CA ALA A 351 -5.69 27.43 23.42
C ALA A 351 -4.56 27.85 22.47
N THR A 352 -3.62 26.95 22.15
CA THR A 352 -2.57 27.21 21.14
C THR A 352 -3.08 27.13 19.70
N GLY A 353 -4.24 26.48 19.49
CA GLY A 353 -4.75 26.17 18.15
C GLY A 353 -4.20 24.87 17.55
N LEU A 354 -3.40 24.10 18.31
CA LEU A 354 -2.96 22.76 17.97
C LEU A 354 -3.66 21.70 18.83
N MET A 355 -3.84 20.52 18.25
CA MET A 355 -4.23 19.30 18.95
C MET A 355 -3.13 18.88 19.91
N ASN A 356 -3.46 18.79 21.19
CA ASN A 356 -2.58 18.33 22.25
C ASN A 356 -2.89 16.86 22.55
N VAL A 357 -2.20 15.97 21.82
CA VAL A 357 -2.46 14.53 21.83
C VAL A 357 -2.20 13.98 23.24
N PRO A 358 -3.21 13.41 23.92
CA PRO A 358 -3.05 12.82 25.22
C PRO A 358 -2.29 11.50 25.11
N ALA A 359 -1.57 11.12 26.17
CA ALA A 359 -0.79 9.88 26.19
C ALA A 359 -1.63 8.63 25.86
N ALA A 360 -2.92 8.62 26.20
CA ALA A 360 -3.83 7.51 25.90
C ALA A 360 -4.16 7.37 24.40
N PHE A 361 -3.91 8.40 23.59
CA PHE A 361 -4.15 8.43 22.15
C PHE A 361 -2.87 8.63 21.32
N ALA A 362 -1.71 8.46 21.95
CA ALA A 362 -0.40 8.70 21.36
C ALA A 362 0.21 7.49 20.63
N ASN A 363 -0.50 6.35 20.52
CA ASN A 363 0.01 5.21 19.76
C ASN A 363 0.07 5.53 18.26
N ASP A 364 1.02 4.95 17.57
CA ASP A 364 1.20 5.10 16.12
C ASP A 364 1.92 3.86 15.54
N TRP A 365 2.38 3.92 14.29
CA TRP A 365 3.05 2.86 13.51
C TRP A 365 4.29 2.22 14.15
N GLY A 366 4.73 2.71 15.32
CA GLY A 366 5.84 2.16 16.08
C GLY A 366 6.86 3.18 16.57
N ARG A 367 6.68 4.46 16.22
CA ARG A 367 7.54 5.55 16.67
C ARG A 367 7.57 5.73 18.19
N ASP A 368 8.67 6.29 18.65
CA ASP A 368 8.82 6.79 20.02
C ASP A 368 8.20 8.20 20.12
N GLY A 369 7.34 8.37 21.13
CA GLY A 369 6.56 9.59 21.30
C GLY A 369 5.34 9.67 20.36
N GLY A 370 4.60 10.76 20.46
CA GLY A 370 3.30 10.92 19.76
C GLY A 370 2.30 11.79 20.53
N GLN A 371 2.59 12.06 21.82
CA GLN A 371 1.81 12.96 22.67
C GLN A 371 2.17 14.45 22.43
N GLY A 372 1.38 15.35 23.01
CA GLY A 372 1.61 16.79 22.96
C GLY A 372 1.14 17.41 21.64
N HIS A 373 1.66 18.59 21.30
CA HIS A 373 1.45 19.20 19.97
C HIS A 373 2.28 18.49 18.89
N ASN A 374 2.07 17.17 18.76
CA ASN A 374 2.80 16.33 17.83
C ASN A 374 2.60 16.78 16.38
N SER A 375 3.71 16.89 15.66
CA SER A 375 3.74 17.43 14.30
C SER A 375 3.00 16.55 13.28
N ALA A 376 3.17 15.24 13.30
CA ALA A 376 2.45 14.33 12.40
C ALA A 376 0.94 14.36 12.66
N ALA A 377 0.53 14.29 13.94
CA ALA A 377 -0.87 14.33 14.33
C ALA A 377 -1.57 15.63 13.93
N ASN A 378 -0.90 16.78 14.07
CA ASN A 378 -1.48 18.06 13.66
C ASN A 378 -1.49 18.25 12.13
N ALA A 379 -0.50 17.72 11.40
CA ALA A 379 -0.54 17.69 9.93
C ALA A 379 -1.71 16.82 9.42
N LEU A 380 -1.99 15.69 10.08
CA LEU A 380 -3.11 14.81 9.78
C LEU A 380 -4.47 15.40 10.17
N LEU A 381 -4.56 16.13 11.29
CA LEU A 381 -5.76 16.89 11.64
C LEU A 381 -6.04 17.97 10.59
N TYR A 382 -5.02 18.73 10.17
CA TYR A 382 -5.15 19.70 9.09
C TYR A 382 -5.72 19.04 7.83
N ARG A 383 -5.13 17.92 7.40
CA ARG A 383 -5.60 17.19 6.21
C ARG A 383 -7.03 16.69 6.38
N SER A 384 -7.39 16.14 7.54
CA SER A 384 -8.74 15.67 7.86
C SER A 384 -9.78 16.79 7.77
N LEU A 385 -9.44 18.00 8.22
CA LEU A 385 -10.30 19.19 8.11
C LEU A 385 -10.48 19.64 6.65
N ILE A 386 -9.39 19.64 5.86
CA ILE A 386 -9.46 19.97 4.43
C ILE A 386 -10.34 18.96 3.67
N THR A 387 -10.16 17.66 3.91
CA THR A 387 -10.96 16.63 3.24
C THR A 387 -12.40 16.63 3.73
N ALA A 388 -12.65 16.87 5.02
CA ALA A 388 -13.99 17.03 5.57
C ALA A 388 -14.72 18.23 4.98
N ALA A 389 -14.02 19.34 4.74
CA ALA A 389 -14.61 20.52 4.12
C ALA A 389 -15.10 20.25 2.70
N ASP A 390 -14.34 19.47 1.90
CA ASP A 390 -14.79 19.03 0.58
C ASP A 390 -16.02 18.12 0.70
N LEU A 391 -15.97 17.06 1.52
CA LEU A 391 -17.12 16.17 1.72
C LEU A 391 -18.38 16.92 2.19
N ALA A 392 -18.25 17.83 3.14
CA ALA A 392 -19.36 18.67 3.60
C ALA A 392 -19.95 19.50 2.45
N SER A 393 -19.10 20.07 1.58
CA SER A 393 -19.56 20.77 0.39
C SER A 393 -20.32 19.86 -0.58
N GLN A 394 -19.82 18.64 -0.83
CA GLN A 394 -20.49 17.65 -1.69
C GLN A 394 -21.85 17.19 -1.13
N LEU A 395 -22.00 17.21 0.19
CA LEU A 395 -23.25 16.91 0.90
C LEU A 395 -24.21 18.11 1.01
N GLY A 396 -23.79 19.30 0.54
CA GLY A 396 -24.59 20.53 0.63
C GLY A 396 -24.52 21.23 1.99
N GLU A 397 -23.59 20.84 2.86
CA GLU A 397 -23.37 21.41 4.20
C GLU A 397 -22.34 22.57 4.16
N SER A 398 -22.66 23.62 3.40
CA SER A 398 -21.74 24.74 3.12
C SER A 398 -21.25 25.48 4.38
N SER A 399 -22.08 25.62 5.41
CA SER A 399 -21.67 26.21 6.69
C SER A 399 -20.62 25.37 7.40
N LEU A 400 -20.78 24.05 7.39
CA LEU A 400 -19.83 23.12 8.01
C LEU A 400 -18.51 23.08 7.24
N SER A 401 -18.59 23.05 5.91
CA SER A 401 -17.43 23.20 5.02
C SER A 401 -16.61 24.45 5.34
N THR A 402 -17.29 25.61 5.48
CA THR A 402 -16.64 26.87 5.84
C THR A 402 -15.97 26.82 7.21
N ALA A 403 -16.63 26.18 8.21
CA ALA A 403 -16.08 26.03 9.55
C ALA A 403 -14.82 25.14 9.56
N TYR A 404 -14.83 24.01 8.86
CA TYR A 404 -13.67 23.14 8.74
C TYR A 404 -12.49 23.83 8.04
N LEU A 405 -12.73 24.63 6.99
CA LEU A 405 -11.67 25.42 6.35
C LEU A 405 -11.07 26.48 7.28
N ALA A 406 -11.90 27.13 8.12
CA ALA A 406 -11.44 28.08 9.11
C ALA A 406 -10.57 27.40 10.18
N ASN A 407 -11.00 26.24 10.69
CA ASN A 407 -10.24 25.45 11.65
C ASN A 407 -8.91 24.97 11.04
N ALA A 408 -8.90 24.47 9.81
CA ALA A 408 -7.69 24.08 9.10
C ALA A 408 -6.70 25.26 8.98
N SER A 409 -7.20 26.45 8.65
CA SER A 409 -6.38 27.67 8.55
C SER A 409 -5.76 28.05 9.91
N SER A 410 -6.49 27.87 11.00
CA SER A 410 -6.00 28.08 12.37
C SER A 410 -4.90 27.09 12.73
N VAL A 411 -5.13 25.78 12.51
CA VAL A 411 -4.13 24.72 12.77
C VAL A 411 -2.85 24.99 11.98
N LYS A 412 -2.95 25.28 10.68
CA LYS A 412 -1.79 25.59 9.83
C LYS A 412 -0.99 26.79 10.35
N SER A 413 -1.67 27.84 10.80
CA SER A 413 -1.01 29.04 11.34
C SER A 413 -0.26 28.72 12.63
N ALA A 414 -0.92 28.07 13.59
CA ALA A 414 -0.32 27.66 14.86
C ALA A 414 0.85 26.68 14.66
N PHE A 415 0.72 25.75 13.71
CA PHE A 415 1.76 24.77 13.37
C PHE A 415 3.07 25.47 12.94
N ASN A 416 2.96 26.47 12.06
CA ASN A 416 4.11 27.23 11.59
C ASN A 416 4.68 28.16 12.66
N GLU A 417 3.84 28.70 13.55
CA GLU A 417 4.31 29.58 14.63
C GLU A 417 5.05 28.81 15.74
N ILE A 418 4.53 27.65 16.12
CA ILE A 418 4.97 26.92 17.32
C ILE A 418 6.08 25.91 16.98
N LEU A 419 5.93 25.17 15.88
CA LEU A 419 6.78 24.00 15.60
C LEU A 419 7.94 24.30 14.63
N TRP A 420 7.89 25.39 13.87
CA TRP A 420 8.95 25.71 12.89
C TRP A 420 10.27 26.08 13.58
N ASP A 421 11.32 25.31 13.31
CA ASP A 421 12.67 25.63 13.73
C ASP A 421 13.45 26.26 12.57
N SER A 422 13.53 27.59 12.56
CA SER A 422 14.29 28.33 11.54
C SER A 422 15.78 27.96 11.45
N SER A 423 16.38 27.42 12.51
CA SER A 423 17.81 27.05 12.51
C SER A 423 18.07 25.71 11.83
N ALA A 424 17.14 24.76 11.99
CA ALA A 424 17.17 23.46 11.30
C ALA A 424 16.48 23.52 9.93
N ALA A 425 15.69 24.57 9.68
CA ALA A 425 14.80 24.69 8.53
C ALA A 425 13.81 23.51 8.38
N MET A 426 13.33 23.01 9.52
CA MET A 426 12.42 21.89 9.67
C MET A 426 11.47 22.13 10.84
N PHE A 427 10.36 21.38 10.89
CA PHE A 427 9.48 21.35 12.05
C PHE A 427 10.03 20.43 13.14
N ARG A 428 9.94 20.86 14.39
CA ARG A 428 10.15 20.00 15.56
C ARG A 428 8.99 19.02 15.70
N ASP A 429 9.25 17.89 16.36
CA ASP A 429 8.22 16.90 16.67
C ASP A 429 7.12 17.46 17.57
N ASN A 430 7.52 18.23 18.57
CA ASN A 430 6.68 19.09 19.40
C ASN A 430 7.57 20.18 20.03
N GLU A 431 6.98 21.12 20.74
CA GLU A 431 7.67 22.28 21.34
C GLU A 431 8.63 21.92 22.48
N ASN A 432 8.55 20.69 23.02
CA ASN A 432 9.35 20.23 24.15
C ASN A 432 10.52 19.32 23.74
N THR A 433 10.76 19.09 22.45
CA THR A 433 11.88 18.27 21.96
C THR A 433 12.76 19.03 20.97
N SER A 434 13.96 18.53 20.72
CA SER A 434 14.83 18.97 19.63
C SER A 434 14.76 18.04 18.41
N LEU A 435 13.83 17.10 18.40
CA LEU A 435 13.67 16.10 17.34
C LEU A 435 13.01 16.76 16.13
N HIS A 436 13.55 16.54 14.93
CA HIS A 436 12.91 16.91 13.67
C HIS A 436 12.50 15.61 12.97
N PRO A 437 11.25 15.17 13.14
CA PRO A 437 10.85 13.83 12.73
C PRO A 437 10.67 13.77 11.23
N GLN A 438 10.89 12.58 10.66
CA GLN A 438 10.72 12.32 9.24
C GLN A 438 9.24 12.41 8.84
N ASP A 439 8.34 11.85 9.65
CA ASP A 439 6.89 11.81 9.40
C ASP A 439 6.26 13.20 9.35
N GLY A 440 6.37 13.99 10.40
CA GLY A 440 5.74 15.30 10.54
C GLY A 440 6.22 16.29 9.48
N ASN A 441 7.50 16.24 9.12
CA ASN A 441 8.06 17.09 8.07
C ASN A 441 7.58 16.67 6.67
N SER A 442 7.58 15.37 6.37
CA SER A 442 7.11 14.84 5.09
C SER A 442 5.62 15.12 4.88
N LEU A 443 4.79 14.85 5.90
CA LEU A 443 3.35 15.12 5.88
C LEU A 443 3.04 16.63 5.79
N ALA A 444 3.83 17.48 6.45
CA ALA A 444 3.64 18.93 6.36
C ALA A 444 3.86 19.46 4.94
N VAL A 445 4.83 18.92 4.20
CA VAL A 445 5.03 19.26 2.78
C VAL A 445 3.92 18.67 1.92
N LEU A 446 3.65 17.36 2.06
CA LEU A 446 2.67 16.63 1.25
C LEU A 446 1.27 17.24 1.35
N TYR A 447 0.84 17.61 2.55
CA TYR A 447 -0.48 18.19 2.78
C TYR A 447 -0.51 19.71 2.74
N ASN A 448 0.58 20.36 2.31
CA ASN A 448 0.64 21.81 2.17
C ASN A 448 0.36 22.54 3.50
N VAL A 449 0.89 22.04 4.61
CA VAL A 449 0.88 22.68 5.94
C VAL A 449 1.96 23.76 6.02
N THR A 450 3.00 23.68 5.21
CA THR A 450 4.04 24.72 5.11
C THR A 450 3.48 26.09 4.71
N ALA A 451 4.11 27.16 5.17
CA ALA A 451 3.75 28.54 4.87
C ALA A 451 4.03 28.93 3.40
N ASN A 452 5.04 28.32 2.76
CA ASN A 452 5.42 28.66 1.38
C ASN A 452 6.30 27.58 0.70
N ALA A 453 6.50 27.72 -0.61
CA ALA A 453 7.30 26.78 -1.41
C ALA A 453 8.79 26.73 -1.00
N SER A 454 9.36 27.83 -0.48
CA SER A 454 10.76 27.82 0.00
C SER A 454 10.93 26.94 1.23
N GLN A 455 9.92 26.86 2.12
CA GLN A 455 9.92 25.89 3.22
C GLN A 455 9.86 24.45 2.70
N ASN A 456 9.08 24.16 1.65
CA ASN A 456 9.06 22.82 1.05
C ASN A 456 10.47 22.39 0.60
N VAL A 457 11.17 23.30 -0.10
CA VAL A 457 12.55 23.05 -0.56
C VAL A 457 13.50 22.86 0.62
N ALA A 458 13.38 23.68 1.66
CA ALA A 458 14.24 23.58 2.84
C ALA A 458 14.04 22.28 3.63
N ILE A 459 12.78 21.87 3.84
CA ILE A 459 12.45 20.59 4.49
C ILE A 459 12.96 19.42 3.64
N SER A 460 12.72 19.48 2.33
CA SER A 460 13.22 18.49 1.37
C SER A 460 14.74 18.34 1.42
N GLU A 461 15.48 19.42 1.67
CA GLU A 461 16.94 19.37 1.91
C GLU A 461 17.26 18.76 3.28
N GLY A 462 16.59 19.22 4.34
CA GLY A 462 16.83 18.80 5.71
C GLY A 462 16.60 17.30 5.95
N LEU A 463 15.59 16.71 5.30
CA LEU A 463 15.31 15.27 5.38
C LEU A 463 16.48 14.40 4.89
N THR A 464 17.29 14.89 3.96
CA THR A 464 18.48 14.16 3.47
C THR A 464 19.56 13.96 4.53
N SER A 465 19.51 14.71 5.64
CA SER A 465 20.46 14.55 6.75
C SER A 465 20.36 13.19 7.46
N PHE A 466 19.26 12.47 7.25
CA PHE A 466 19.01 11.15 7.84
C PHE A 466 19.29 9.99 6.88
N TRP A 467 19.70 10.29 5.64
CA TRP A 467 19.90 9.27 4.62
C TRP A 467 21.12 8.39 4.89
N THR A 468 20.93 7.10 4.66
CA THR A 468 21.98 6.09 4.56
C THR A 468 22.00 5.53 3.13
N PRO A 469 23.02 4.73 2.73
CA PRO A 469 23.04 4.11 1.41
C PRO A 469 21.83 3.23 1.06
N ILE A 470 21.02 2.85 2.06
CA ILE A 470 19.84 2.01 1.92
C ILE A 470 18.57 2.71 2.42
N GLY A 471 18.55 4.03 2.50
CA GLY A 471 17.36 4.79 2.90
C GLY A 471 17.51 5.57 4.22
N PRO A 472 16.50 6.40 4.58
CA PRO A 472 16.52 7.28 5.72
C PRO A 472 16.26 6.52 7.03
N VAL A 473 17.12 6.72 8.03
CA VAL A 473 16.80 6.28 9.39
C VAL A 473 15.81 7.27 9.99
N SER A 474 14.65 6.79 10.44
CA SER A 474 13.62 7.65 11.03
C SER A 474 14.07 8.18 12.40
N PRO A 475 14.24 9.50 12.59
CA PRO A 475 14.72 10.05 13.86
C PRO A 475 13.82 9.72 15.07
N GLU A 476 12.52 9.57 14.81
CA GLU A 476 11.47 9.19 15.76
C GLU A 476 11.42 7.69 16.07
N LEU A 477 12.33 6.88 15.51
CA LEU A 477 12.52 5.50 15.92
C LEU A 477 13.97 5.03 15.62
N SER A 478 14.73 4.79 16.68
CA SER A 478 16.16 4.48 16.54
C SER A 478 16.44 3.26 15.66
N ASP A 479 17.48 3.35 14.82
CA ASP A 479 18.05 2.27 13.98
C ASP A 479 17.13 1.72 12.88
N THR A 480 15.93 2.28 12.68
CA THR A 480 14.96 1.75 11.71
C THR A 480 14.82 2.62 10.47
N ILE A 481 14.75 1.96 9.30
CA ILE A 481 14.34 2.52 8.02
C ILE A 481 12.93 2.02 7.74
N ILE A 482 12.01 2.95 7.44
CA ILE A 482 10.57 2.72 7.53
C ILE A 482 9.89 3.20 6.24
N PRO A 483 9.62 2.30 5.29
CA PRO A 483 9.02 2.63 4.00
C PRO A 483 7.64 3.31 4.08
N PHE A 484 6.91 3.16 5.19
CA PHE A 484 5.70 3.93 5.44
C PHE A 484 5.99 5.44 5.42
N VAL A 485 7.00 5.86 6.19
CA VAL A 485 7.40 7.26 6.28
C VAL A 485 8.20 7.70 5.06
N GLY A 486 9.10 6.83 4.57
CA GLY A 486 9.82 7.03 3.32
C GLY A 486 8.88 7.29 2.13
N GLY A 487 7.74 6.60 2.09
CA GLY A 487 6.71 6.80 1.07
C GLY A 487 6.11 8.21 1.06
N PHE A 488 6.00 8.87 2.21
CA PHE A 488 5.60 10.27 2.30
C PHE A 488 6.76 11.21 1.95
N GLU A 489 7.99 10.88 2.35
CA GLU A 489 9.20 11.67 2.03
C GLU A 489 9.46 11.75 0.52
N VAL A 490 9.33 10.63 -0.21
CA VAL A 490 9.42 10.60 -1.68
C VAL A 490 8.45 11.62 -2.29
N GLN A 491 7.19 11.63 -1.83
CA GLN A 491 6.18 12.56 -2.33
C GLN A 491 6.48 14.00 -1.92
N ALA A 492 6.99 14.22 -0.71
CA ALA A 492 7.43 15.54 -0.25
C ALA A 492 8.53 16.12 -1.15
N HIS A 493 9.51 15.30 -1.56
CA HIS A 493 10.53 15.72 -2.52
C HIS A 493 9.94 16.13 -3.88
N PHE A 494 9.00 15.34 -4.41
CA PHE A 494 8.30 15.73 -5.65
C PHE A 494 7.50 17.03 -5.49
N VAL A 495 6.75 17.19 -4.39
CA VAL A 495 5.99 18.42 -4.09
C VAL A 495 6.92 19.65 -3.92
N ALA A 496 8.13 19.44 -3.39
CA ALA A 496 9.15 20.47 -3.26
C ALA A 496 9.85 20.81 -4.60
N GLY A 497 9.50 20.14 -5.70
CA GLY A 497 10.17 20.30 -7.00
C GLY A 497 11.57 19.69 -7.05
N GLN A 498 11.88 18.76 -6.15
CA GLN A 498 13.17 18.07 -6.01
C GLN A 498 13.04 16.63 -6.51
N GLY A 499 12.60 16.45 -7.76
CA GLY A 499 12.28 15.13 -8.30
C GLY A 499 13.50 14.21 -8.46
N GLU A 500 14.71 14.73 -8.71
CA GLU A 500 15.94 13.92 -8.71
C GLU A 500 16.20 13.30 -7.34
N ARG A 501 16.01 14.08 -6.27
CA ARG A 501 16.08 13.60 -4.88
C ARG A 501 15.04 12.53 -4.59
N ALA A 502 13.81 12.71 -5.07
CA ALA A 502 12.77 11.68 -4.93
C ALA A 502 13.20 10.36 -5.60
N LEU A 503 13.75 10.41 -6.82
CA LEU A 503 14.25 9.22 -7.51
C LEU A 503 15.46 8.59 -6.80
N ASP A 504 16.36 9.41 -6.23
CA ASP A 504 17.51 8.90 -5.46
C ASP A 504 17.09 8.18 -4.19
N LEU A 505 16.03 8.64 -3.51
CA LEU A 505 15.45 7.94 -2.38
C LEU A 505 14.81 6.61 -2.80
N LEU A 506 14.07 6.59 -3.92
CA LEU A 506 13.53 5.34 -4.48
C LEU A 506 14.65 4.31 -4.71
N ARG A 507 15.76 4.73 -5.33
CA ARG A 507 16.92 3.87 -5.62
C ARG A 507 17.62 3.36 -4.36
N GLN A 508 17.71 4.16 -3.31
CA GLN A 508 18.37 3.74 -2.06
C GLN A 508 17.49 2.79 -1.26
N GLU A 509 16.26 3.21 -0.92
CA GLU A 509 15.40 2.49 0.00
C GLU A 509 14.71 1.28 -0.66
N TRP A 510 14.03 1.50 -1.79
CA TRP A 510 13.35 0.40 -2.50
C TRP A 510 14.29 -0.40 -3.40
N GLY A 511 15.38 0.20 -3.88
CA GLY A 511 16.44 -0.55 -4.52
C GLY A 511 17.10 -1.54 -3.56
N TYR A 512 17.29 -1.20 -2.28
CA TYR A 512 17.71 -2.18 -1.29
C TYR A 512 16.67 -3.31 -1.13
N MET A 513 15.40 -2.96 -0.89
CA MET A 513 14.34 -3.95 -0.67
C MET A 513 14.18 -4.95 -1.80
N LEU A 514 14.25 -4.51 -3.07
CA LEU A 514 14.02 -5.39 -4.22
C LEU A 514 15.23 -6.23 -4.63
N TYR A 515 16.46 -5.82 -4.30
CA TYR A 515 17.67 -6.49 -4.81
C TYR A 515 18.53 -7.13 -3.72
N THR A 516 18.21 -6.93 -2.44
CA THR A 516 18.88 -7.67 -1.37
C THR A 516 18.54 -9.16 -1.43
N ASN A 517 19.54 -10.02 -1.20
CA ASN A 517 19.37 -11.48 -1.27
C ASN A 517 18.63 -12.06 -0.06
N ILE A 518 18.24 -11.22 0.90
CA ILE A 518 17.49 -11.62 2.10
C ILE A 518 16.00 -11.30 2.01
N SER A 519 15.55 -10.57 0.97
CA SER A 519 14.14 -10.23 0.77
C SER A 519 13.46 -11.23 -0.17
N VAL A 520 12.14 -11.08 -0.30
CA VAL A 520 11.33 -11.90 -1.21
C VAL A 520 11.48 -11.51 -2.69
N GLN A 521 11.92 -10.28 -2.98
CA GLN A 521 12.20 -9.74 -4.32
C GLN A 521 10.98 -9.63 -5.28
N SER A 522 9.75 -9.85 -4.80
CA SER A 522 8.52 -9.63 -5.56
C SER A 522 7.56 -8.62 -4.92
N THR A 523 7.62 -8.46 -3.60
CA THR A 523 6.79 -7.56 -2.77
C THR A 523 7.69 -6.73 -1.85
N LEU A 524 7.10 -5.80 -1.10
CA LEU A 524 7.83 -4.78 -0.35
C LEU A 524 7.84 -5.03 1.17
N LEU A 525 9.02 -4.88 1.78
CA LEU A 525 9.26 -5.11 3.21
C LEU A 525 8.56 -4.06 4.07
N GLU A 526 8.09 -4.47 5.25
CA GLU A 526 7.53 -3.60 6.27
C GLU A 526 8.53 -2.54 6.78
N GLY A 527 9.78 -2.93 6.91
CA GLY A 527 10.88 -2.10 7.38
C GLY A 527 12.15 -2.92 7.56
N TYR A 528 13.25 -2.27 7.90
CA TYR A 528 14.54 -2.92 8.18
C TYR A 528 15.44 -1.99 9.01
N THR A 529 16.61 -2.46 9.40
CA THR A 529 17.56 -1.65 10.20
C THR A 529 18.54 -0.88 9.32
N ALA A 530 19.23 0.10 9.90
CA ALA A 530 20.27 0.89 9.20
C ALA A 530 21.45 0.03 8.69
N ASN A 531 21.62 -1.19 9.21
CA ASN A 531 22.62 -2.14 8.72
C ASN A 531 22.10 -3.09 7.63
N GLY A 532 20.82 -2.98 7.26
CA GLY A 532 20.14 -3.80 6.27
C GLY A 532 19.47 -5.06 6.83
N SER A 533 19.62 -5.41 8.11
CA SER A 533 18.96 -6.61 8.65
C SER A 533 17.44 -6.48 8.66
N LEU A 534 16.75 -7.63 8.58
CA LEU A 534 15.30 -7.74 8.77
C LEU A 534 14.86 -7.53 10.24
N GLY A 535 15.72 -6.93 11.07
CA GLY A 535 15.47 -6.68 12.48
C GLY A 535 14.64 -5.42 12.73
N TYR A 536 13.70 -5.10 11.85
CA TYR A 536 12.79 -3.96 12.02
C TYR A 536 12.17 -3.97 13.42
N ARG A 537 12.22 -2.83 14.12
CA ARG A 537 11.67 -2.66 15.48
C ARG A 537 12.11 -3.70 16.51
N SER A 538 13.25 -4.36 16.32
CA SER A 538 13.72 -5.45 17.21
C SER A 538 13.73 -5.06 18.69
N ALA A 539 14.28 -3.88 19.00
CA ALA A 539 14.32 -3.35 20.37
C ALA A 539 13.03 -2.60 20.78
N ALA A 540 12.08 -2.41 19.85
CA ALA A 540 10.92 -1.54 19.99
C ALA A 540 9.61 -2.29 19.64
N GLY A 541 9.31 -3.32 20.43
CA GLY A 541 8.05 -4.09 20.35
C GLY A 541 8.14 -5.40 19.57
N TYR A 542 9.17 -5.61 18.72
CA TYR A 542 9.31 -6.85 17.96
C TYR A 542 10.23 -7.87 18.62
N ASN A 543 10.69 -7.63 19.84
CA ASN A 543 11.35 -8.61 20.71
C ASN A 543 12.56 -9.33 20.07
N PHE A 544 13.31 -8.63 19.21
CA PHE A 544 14.42 -9.18 18.41
C PHE A 544 14.03 -10.36 17.50
N ASP A 545 12.75 -10.43 17.12
CA ASP A 545 12.22 -11.40 16.19
C ASP A 545 12.31 -10.87 14.76
N HIS A 546 13.35 -11.27 14.04
CA HIS A 546 13.56 -10.78 12.67
C HIS A 546 12.65 -11.48 11.66
N ALA A 547 12.08 -12.65 12.02
CA ALA A 547 11.17 -13.40 11.17
C ALA A 547 9.74 -12.85 11.24
N TYR A 548 9.46 -11.99 12.23
CA TYR A 548 8.18 -11.29 12.37
C TYR A 548 7.96 -10.20 11.33
N THR A 549 9.02 -9.53 10.88
CA THR A 549 8.97 -8.47 9.85
C THR A 549 8.28 -8.99 8.58
N SER A 550 7.26 -8.26 8.10
CA SER A 550 6.53 -8.66 6.88
C SER A 550 7.33 -8.35 5.61
N HIS A 551 7.29 -9.23 4.62
CA HIS A 551 7.85 -8.99 3.29
C HIS A 551 6.83 -8.56 2.24
N ALA A 552 5.56 -8.48 2.62
CA ALA A 552 4.48 -7.97 1.82
C ALA A 552 3.61 -7.03 2.65
N HIS A 553 4.08 -5.79 2.86
CA HIS A 553 3.39 -4.80 3.70
C HIS A 553 2.85 -3.62 2.88
N GLY A 554 1.55 -3.33 3.05
CA GLY A 554 0.80 -2.40 2.21
C GLY A 554 1.29 -0.95 2.35
N TRP A 555 1.71 -0.58 3.55
CA TRP A 555 2.29 0.74 3.81
C TRP A 555 3.58 1.05 3.04
N SER A 556 4.26 0.04 2.48
CA SER A 556 5.55 0.20 1.81
C SER A 556 5.41 0.53 0.33
N THR A 557 4.17 0.63 -0.16
CA THR A 557 3.82 0.72 -1.59
C THR A 557 3.74 2.15 -2.13
N GLY A 558 4.22 3.12 -1.35
CA GLY A 558 4.28 4.54 -1.73
C GLY A 558 4.83 4.82 -3.14
N PRO A 559 5.89 4.14 -3.61
CA PRO A 559 6.43 4.38 -4.94
C PRO A 559 5.45 4.14 -6.08
N THR A 560 4.54 3.17 -5.96
CA THR A 560 3.61 2.83 -7.04
C THR A 560 2.72 4.02 -7.37
N SER A 561 2.10 4.63 -6.36
CA SER A 561 1.30 5.84 -6.56
C SER A 561 2.17 7.07 -6.86
N ALA A 562 3.35 7.22 -6.23
CA ALA A 562 4.22 8.36 -6.47
C ALA A 562 4.74 8.43 -7.92
N LEU A 563 5.11 7.30 -8.52
CA LEU A 563 5.53 7.23 -9.92
C LEU A 563 4.38 7.61 -10.87
N THR A 564 3.16 7.16 -10.61
CA THR A 564 1.98 7.55 -11.39
C THR A 564 1.62 9.04 -11.20
N PHE A 565 1.61 9.54 -9.96
CA PHE A 565 1.15 10.89 -9.66
C PHE A 565 2.16 11.97 -10.01
N PHE A 566 3.46 11.69 -9.92
CA PHE A 566 4.51 12.70 -10.10
C PHE A 566 5.37 12.47 -11.35
N VAL A 567 5.93 11.27 -11.55
CA VAL A 567 6.77 11.00 -12.74
C VAL A 567 5.92 11.01 -14.02
N LEU A 568 4.88 10.18 -14.05
CA LEU A 568 3.88 10.24 -15.12
C LEU A 568 3.09 11.55 -15.05
N GLY A 569 2.83 12.04 -13.83
CA GLY A 569 2.21 13.34 -13.58
C GLY A 569 0.70 13.33 -13.54
N LEU A 570 0.05 12.16 -13.55
CA LEU A 570 -1.40 12.01 -13.68
C LEU A 570 -2.08 11.93 -12.32
N THR A 571 -2.98 12.87 -11.99
CA THR A 571 -3.70 12.88 -10.70
C THR A 571 -5.18 13.22 -10.89
N LEU A 572 -6.07 12.52 -10.18
CA LEU A 572 -7.49 12.89 -10.11
C LEU A 572 -7.70 14.05 -9.13
N THR A 573 -8.40 15.10 -9.55
CA THR A 573 -8.67 16.29 -8.72
C THR A 573 -10.15 16.47 -8.40
N GLY A 574 -11.02 15.63 -8.98
CA GLY A 574 -12.44 15.56 -8.66
C GLY A 574 -12.97 14.13 -8.75
N PRO A 575 -14.20 13.90 -8.25
CA PRO A 575 -14.76 12.56 -8.12
C PRO A 575 -14.70 11.76 -9.43
N GLN A 576 -14.17 10.54 -9.37
CA GLN A 576 -13.98 9.60 -10.51
C GLN A 576 -13.11 10.14 -11.65
N GLY A 577 -12.41 11.26 -11.46
CA GLY A 577 -11.70 11.95 -12.55
C GLY A 577 -12.57 12.89 -13.37
N SER A 578 -13.73 13.30 -12.87
CA SER A 578 -14.53 14.40 -13.46
C SER A 578 -13.69 15.68 -13.67
N SER A 579 -12.70 15.90 -12.80
CA SER A 579 -11.56 16.74 -13.10
C SER A 579 -10.25 16.03 -12.78
N TRP A 580 -9.20 16.39 -13.51
CA TRP A 580 -7.88 15.76 -13.43
C TRP A 580 -6.75 16.76 -13.68
N SER A 581 -5.53 16.37 -13.33
CA SER A 581 -4.31 17.13 -13.56
C SER A 581 -3.24 16.27 -14.22
N VAL A 582 -2.48 16.88 -15.15
CA VAL A 582 -1.27 16.29 -15.74
C VAL A 582 -0.10 17.25 -15.56
N ALA A 583 0.87 16.87 -14.74
CA ALA A 583 2.07 17.66 -14.43
C ALA A 583 3.32 16.77 -14.29
N PRO A 584 3.91 16.29 -15.42
CA PRO A 584 5.02 15.35 -15.40
C PRO A 584 6.29 15.92 -14.75
N VAL A 585 6.97 15.09 -13.96
CA VAL A 585 8.28 15.39 -13.36
C VAL A 585 9.35 14.52 -14.02
N LEU A 586 10.13 15.11 -14.92
CA LEU A 586 11.07 14.37 -15.76
C LEU A 586 12.31 13.88 -14.99
N SER A 587 12.94 14.77 -14.23
CA SER A 587 14.10 14.46 -13.34
C SER A 587 15.17 13.54 -13.96
N GLY A 588 15.57 13.85 -15.21
CA GLY A 588 16.59 13.10 -15.94
C GLY A 588 16.09 11.86 -16.71
N LEU A 589 14.85 11.43 -16.50
CA LEU A 589 14.22 10.35 -17.24
C LEU A 589 13.90 10.78 -18.68
N GLN A 590 13.99 9.84 -19.63
CA GLN A 590 13.78 10.11 -21.06
C GLN A 590 12.33 9.88 -21.51
N SER A 591 11.59 9.01 -20.82
CA SER A 591 10.18 8.74 -21.12
C SER A 591 9.48 8.10 -19.93
N ALA A 592 8.16 8.30 -19.86
CA ALA A 592 7.27 7.46 -19.07
C ALA A 592 5.92 7.32 -19.78
N GLU A 593 5.30 6.16 -19.58
CA GLU A 593 3.99 5.81 -20.13
C GLU A 593 3.18 5.06 -19.07
N GLY A 594 1.88 5.35 -18.98
CA GLY A 594 1.04 4.71 -17.98
C GLY A 594 -0.34 5.33 -17.91
N GLY A 595 -1.15 4.82 -16.99
CA GLY A 595 -2.52 5.26 -16.81
C GLY A 595 -3.32 4.30 -15.96
N PHE A 596 -4.57 4.64 -15.73
CA PHE A 596 -5.53 3.80 -15.01
C PHE A 596 -6.96 4.13 -15.45
N GLU A 597 -7.86 3.16 -15.35
CA GLU A 597 -9.28 3.33 -15.62
C GLU A 597 -10.06 3.73 -14.36
N THR A 598 -11.02 4.64 -14.50
CA THR A 598 -12.10 4.85 -13.51
C THR A 598 -13.45 4.46 -14.11
N SER A 599 -14.53 4.56 -13.34
CA SER A 599 -15.90 4.41 -13.84
C SER A 599 -16.29 5.42 -14.94
N LEU A 600 -15.53 6.51 -15.12
CA LEU A 600 -15.71 7.44 -16.25
C LEU A 600 -14.95 7.00 -17.51
N GLY A 601 -14.01 6.07 -17.41
CA GLY A 601 -13.20 5.55 -18.51
C GLY A 601 -11.70 5.69 -18.25
N TRP A 602 -10.92 5.49 -19.31
CA TRP A 602 -9.46 5.47 -19.29
C TRP A 602 -8.84 6.86 -19.13
N PHE A 603 -7.86 6.98 -18.22
CA PHE A 603 -6.96 8.12 -18.10
C PHE A 603 -5.52 7.65 -18.38
N GLY A 604 -4.94 8.12 -19.48
CA GLY A 604 -3.62 7.73 -19.94
C GLY A 604 -2.71 8.92 -20.17
N VAL A 605 -1.43 8.74 -19.88
CA VAL A 605 -0.37 9.71 -20.17
C VAL A 605 0.81 8.98 -20.79
N LYS A 606 1.42 9.61 -21.80
CA LYS A 606 2.68 9.17 -22.38
C LYS A 606 3.52 10.38 -22.68
N TRP A 607 4.76 10.41 -22.21
CA TRP A 607 5.68 11.47 -22.59
C TRP A 607 7.07 10.94 -22.91
N ASN A 608 7.78 11.66 -23.77
CA ASN A 608 9.19 11.42 -24.06
C ASN A 608 9.95 12.72 -24.33
N VAL A 609 11.25 12.66 -24.13
CA VAL A 609 12.21 13.69 -24.53
C VAL A 609 13.00 13.16 -25.71
N SER A 610 12.93 13.85 -26.85
CA SER A 610 13.65 13.46 -28.06
C SER A 610 15.15 13.76 -27.95
N SER A 611 15.95 13.18 -28.85
CA SER A 611 17.37 13.51 -28.98
C SER A 611 17.64 14.97 -29.39
N THR A 612 16.62 15.68 -29.89
CA THR A 612 16.67 17.12 -30.21
C THR A 612 16.17 17.99 -29.06
N ASN A 613 15.98 17.41 -27.87
CA ASN A 613 15.41 18.05 -26.68
C ASN A 613 13.96 18.52 -26.87
N ASP A 614 13.18 17.87 -27.73
CA ASP A 614 11.74 18.15 -27.79
C ASP A 614 10.98 17.24 -26.82
N PHE A 615 10.22 17.84 -25.91
CA PHE A 615 9.30 17.15 -25.02
C PHE A 615 7.96 16.94 -25.73
N THR A 616 7.55 15.69 -25.90
CA THR A 616 6.20 15.35 -26.39
C THR A 616 5.40 14.72 -25.26
N LEU A 617 4.17 15.17 -25.07
CA LEU A 617 3.22 14.66 -24.09
C LEU A 617 1.90 14.35 -24.78
N VAL A 618 1.46 13.10 -24.67
CA VAL A 618 0.15 12.62 -25.10
C VAL A 618 -0.69 12.37 -23.86
N ILE A 619 -1.90 12.90 -23.86
CA ILE A 619 -2.89 12.72 -22.79
C ILE A 619 -4.14 12.11 -23.42
N GLU A 620 -4.68 11.09 -22.77
CA GLU A 620 -5.99 10.52 -23.07
C GLU A 620 -6.86 10.58 -21.81
N ALA A 621 -8.05 11.18 -21.91
CA ALA A 621 -9.00 11.24 -20.81
C ALA A 621 -10.44 11.15 -21.34
N PRO A 622 -11.42 10.69 -20.53
CA PRO A 622 -12.78 10.50 -21.00
C PRO A 622 -13.46 11.81 -21.39
N LEU A 623 -14.24 11.80 -22.48
CA LEU A 623 -15.03 12.95 -22.92
C LEU A 623 -15.96 13.43 -21.79
N GLY A 624 -16.11 14.76 -21.66
CA GLY A 624 -16.95 15.38 -20.61
C GLY A 624 -16.23 15.61 -19.27
N THR A 625 -14.98 15.15 -19.13
CA THR A 625 -14.10 15.54 -18.01
C THR A 625 -13.34 16.84 -18.32
N VAL A 626 -12.70 17.44 -17.31
CA VAL A 626 -11.87 18.63 -17.48
C VAL A 626 -10.51 18.50 -16.79
N GLY A 627 -9.46 18.70 -17.57
CA GLY A 627 -8.07 18.60 -17.16
C GLY A 627 -7.40 19.94 -16.94
N THR A 628 -6.35 19.90 -16.14
CA THR A 628 -5.44 21.01 -15.88
C THR A 628 -4.02 20.53 -16.14
N VAL A 629 -3.32 21.13 -17.11
CA VAL A 629 -2.01 20.63 -17.58
C VAL A 629 -0.90 21.62 -17.27
N ARG A 630 0.21 21.12 -16.72
CA ARG A 630 1.44 21.87 -16.49
C ARG A 630 2.61 21.18 -17.20
N LEU A 631 3.23 21.90 -18.13
CA LEU A 631 4.42 21.43 -18.83
C LEU A 631 5.70 21.73 -18.01
N PRO A 632 6.81 20.99 -18.27
CA PRO A 632 8.06 21.16 -17.52
C PRO A 632 8.67 22.57 -17.60
N LEU A 633 8.50 23.26 -18.73
CA LEU A 633 9.06 24.61 -18.95
C LEU A 633 7.98 25.69 -19.18
N SER A 634 8.38 26.94 -19.01
CA SER A 634 7.56 28.13 -19.29
C SER A 634 7.76 28.68 -20.72
N THR A 635 8.17 27.85 -21.68
CA THR A 635 8.34 28.22 -23.09
C THR A 635 7.06 27.99 -23.90
N ASP A 636 6.97 28.60 -25.08
CA ASP A 636 5.87 28.36 -26.03
C ASP A 636 5.80 26.88 -26.41
N PHE A 637 4.59 26.38 -26.66
CA PHE A 637 4.32 24.98 -26.98
C PHE A 637 3.18 24.88 -27.98
N THR A 638 2.95 23.68 -28.54
CA THR A 638 1.77 23.40 -29.38
C THR A 638 0.83 22.43 -28.68
N VAL A 639 -0.48 22.61 -28.89
CA VAL A 639 -1.53 21.65 -28.52
C VAL A 639 -2.24 21.24 -29.80
N ASP A 640 -2.21 19.95 -30.14
CA ASP A 640 -2.84 19.41 -31.35
C ASP A 640 -2.42 20.14 -32.64
N GLY A 641 -1.18 20.63 -32.67
CA GLY A 641 -0.59 21.39 -33.78
C GLY A 641 -0.84 22.90 -33.74
N GLU A 642 -1.64 23.42 -32.80
CA GLU A 642 -1.90 24.85 -32.65
C GLU A 642 -0.96 25.48 -31.60
N SER A 643 -0.33 26.61 -31.94
CA SER A 643 0.63 27.28 -31.05
C SER A 643 -0.08 27.98 -29.88
N VAL A 644 0.44 27.76 -28.68
CA VAL A 644 0.02 28.42 -27.43
C VAL A 644 1.21 29.19 -26.87
N SER A 645 1.05 30.50 -26.69
CA SER A 645 2.10 31.33 -26.11
C SER A 645 2.11 31.24 -24.59
N SER A 646 3.28 30.98 -23.98
CA SER A 646 3.40 30.93 -22.52
C SER A 646 3.13 32.28 -21.86
N ALA A 647 3.34 33.40 -22.58
CA ALA A 647 3.04 34.75 -22.14
C ALA A 647 1.53 35.04 -22.03
N SER A 648 0.68 34.25 -22.70
CA SER A 648 -0.79 34.36 -22.58
C SER A 648 -1.34 33.68 -21.33
N ILE A 649 -0.49 32.95 -20.59
CA ILE A 649 -0.81 32.24 -19.36
C ILE A 649 -0.38 33.14 -18.19
N SER A 650 -1.33 33.83 -17.55
CA SER A 650 -1.05 34.86 -16.52
C SER A 650 -0.46 34.26 -15.23
N ASP A 651 0.78 34.63 -14.88
CA ASP A 651 1.56 34.29 -13.64
C ASP A 651 2.60 33.16 -13.70
N GLY A 652 3.29 32.98 -14.83
CA GLY A 652 4.64 32.38 -14.86
C GLY A 652 4.78 30.87 -14.70
N ARG A 653 3.71 30.17 -14.27
CA ARG A 653 3.52 28.70 -14.26
C ARG A 653 2.05 28.22 -14.03
N PRO A 654 0.95 28.97 -14.29
CA PRO A 654 -0.38 28.41 -14.08
C PRO A 654 -0.61 27.27 -15.06
N PRO A 655 -1.28 26.20 -14.61
CA PRO A 655 -1.67 25.16 -15.53
C PRO A 655 -2.79 25.68 -16.45
N PHE A 656 -2.84 25.19 -17.69
CA PHE A 656 -3.91 25.55 -18.63
C PHE A 656 -4.95 24.43 -18.70
N ARG A 657 -6.18 24.77 -19.10
CA ARG A 657 -7.30 23.83 -19.07
C ARG A 657 -7.41 23.08 -20.41
N LEU A 658 -7.65 21.78 -20.33
CA LEU A 658 -8.00 20.94 -21.48
C LEU A 658 -9.32 20.20 -21.21
N PRO A 659 -10.19 20.04 -22.21
CA PRO A 659 -11.30 19.10 -22.08
C PRO A 659 -10.77 17.66 -22.06
N GLY A 660 -11.62 16.70 -21.68
CA GLY A 660 -11.36 15.30 -21.97
C GLY A 660 -11.32 15.03 -23.48
N GLY A 661 -10.50 14.05 -23.88
CA GLY A 661 -10.15 13.76 -25.26
C GLY A 661 -8.73 13.20 -25.36
N ILE A 662 -8.24 13.05 -26.59
CA ILE A 662 -6.84 12.73 -26.87
C ILE A 662 -6.16 14.01 -27.33
N HIS A 663 -5.10 14.41 -26.63
CA HIS A 663 -4.35 15.63 -26.90
C HIS A 663 -2.85 15.34 -27.02
N THR A 664 -2.20 15.94 -28.01
CA THR A 664 -0.74 15.90 -28.17
C THR A 664 -0.16 17.29 -27.95
N LEU A 665 0.76 17.39 -27.00
CA LEU A 665 1.46 18.59 -26.63
C LEU A 665 2.94 18.44 -26.98
N ILE A 666 3.54 19.49 -27.55
CA ILE A 666 4.96 19.50 -27.91
C ILE A 666 5.60 20.80 -27.42
N GLN A 667 6.71 20.68 -26.68
CA GLN A 667 7.48 21.80 -26.15
C GLN A 667 8.97 21.55 -26.38
N SER A 668 9.69 22.50 -26.98
CA SER A 668 11.15 22.42 -27.05
C SER A 668 11.75 22.75 -25.68
N LEU A 669 12.61 21.85 -25.18
CA LEU A 669 13.27 21.95 -23.87
C LEU A 669 14.52 22.85 -23.88
#